data_AF-A0AA88QA57-F1
#
_entry.id   AF-A0AA88QA57-F1
#
_cell.length_a   1.000
_cell.length_b   1.000
_cell.length_c   1.000
_cell.angle_alpha   90.00
_cell.angle_beta   90.00
_cell.angle_gamma   90.00
#
_symmetry.space_group_name_H-M   'P 1'
#
loop_
_entity.id
_entity.type
_entity.pdbx_description
1 polymer ?
#
loop_
_entity_poly.entity_id
_entity_poly.type
_entity_poly.pdbx_seq_one_letter_code
_entity_poly.pdbx_strand_id
1 'polypeptide(L)'
;MVLFTTKFVQRASLFVSFGGLVTTIITTFLPLWKTMNSDLNEMENWYEGLWHMCIYTEEVGIHCKAFESFLALPLDTLASRVLMCISIATGFLGVAAAFFGLQGVDIGTGRERMKRTLLILGGVFILVSGITTLAPVSLMAYIMVVKFWDENLPDVMPRWEYGEAMFSAWFAGLLPNHTPCSAASTSSRPSGPPCVSDWPSPANTHPGLPSHRATWLHSGPTMGGCLSKPKPVEVKVELSLLDKEKEVDLMSPNGKASPFSECRPNGSLGHCSDEDSMTLRPQRKHRDYIEASVCHVKDLENGQMREVDLGAGRALLIKEHGEFFAMGHKCPHYGAPLVKGVLSKGRVRCPWHGACFNITTGDIEDFPGLDSLPTFQVRVEKEKVIIRANKQALQTQRRSKAMSKCSAVINSSTGFSHVLIIGSGPAGLVCAETLRQEGFTDRIVMCTMDKHLPYDRPKLSKCLESTAEQLQLRSSDFFQTHDIEILLEKEVVSVDVKTRTVTFRDGFKMEYRKLFIATGSRPKPLSYKGKDVGNVFHLRTPEDANSIATLASSKNAVIVGTSFIGMEVAAALTDKAHSVSVIGIEAVPFRKALGEKVGKALMKLFESNRVKFYMLNEVWEMRGHNGQLKEVVLKSGKVLRADVCVIGIGSSPATAFLKQSGVHMDSKGFIPVNKTMQTNIDGVFAGGDVVMFPLALRSNKKVNIPHWQMAHVQGRVAALSMMGKASDIKTVPYFWTAMFGKSIRYAGYGDGFDDVVIQGDLDELKFVAFYTKSEEVVAVASMNYDPIVSRVAEVFGSGKTIRKRDVE
;
A
#
# COMPACT_ATOMS: atom_id res chain seq x y z
N MET A 1 -26.43 48.04 -11.34
CA MET A 1 -26.81 46.70 -11.82
C MET A 1 -27.18 46.86 -13.30
N VAL A 2 -26.24 46.60 -14.20
CA VAL A 2 -26.39 46.88 -15.64
C VAL A 2 -27.46 45.97 -16.24
N LEU A 3 -28.50 46.57 -16.83
CA LEU A 3 -29.57 45.90 -17.56
C LEU A 3 -28.98 45.20 -18.80
N PHE A 4 -28.81 43.88 -18.74
CA PHE A 4 -28.48 43.09 -19.93
C PHE A 4 -29.60 43.21 -20.97
N THR A 5 -29.26 43.53 -22.22
CA THR A 5 -30.25 43.60 -23.30
C THR A 5 -30.87 42.21 -23.55
N THR A 6 -32.14 42.16 -23.93
CA THR A 6 -32.87 40.90 -24.24
C THR A 6 -32.15 40.02 -25.26
N LYS A 7 -31.49 40.65 -26.24
CA LYS A 7 -30.65 39.97 -27.25
C LYS A 7 -29.42 39.30 -26.64
N PHE A 8 -28.79 39.93 -25.65
CA PHE A 8 -27.65 39.35 -24.95
C PHE A 8 -28.08 38.12 -24.13
N VAL A 9 -29.21 38.20 -23.41
CA VAL A 9 -29.75 37.08 -22.62
C VAL A 9 -30.09 35.87 -23.50
N GLN A 10 -30.71 36.10 -24.66
CA GLN A 10 -31.03 35.02 -25.62
C GLN A 10 -29.77 34.33 -26.18
N ARG A 11 -28.75 35.11 -26.55
CA ARG A 11 -27.48 34.58 -27.07
C ARG A 11 -26.67 33.84 -25.99
N ALA A 12 -26.63 34.38 -24.77
CA ALA A 12 -25.99 33.74 -23.63
C ALA A 12 -26.67 32.41 -23.29
N SER A 13 -28.02 32.38 -23.28
CA SER A 13 -28.79 31.15 -23.05
C SER A 13 -28.54 30.08 -24.12
N LEU A 14 -28.48 30.48 -25.40
CA LEU A 14 -28.13 29.56 -26.48
C LEU A 14 -26.69 29.02 -26.34
N PHE A 15 -25.74 29.88 -25.96
CA PHE A 15 -24.34 29.48 -25.75
C PHE A 15 -24.20 28.46 -24.61
N VAL A 16 -24.88 28.69 -23.48
CA VAL A 16 -24.91 27.75 -22.35
C VAL A 16 -25.57 26.43 -22.76
N SER A 17 -26.67 26.48 -23.52
CA SER A 17 -27.38 25.29 -24.00
C SER A 17 -26.54 24.48 -24.99
N PHE A 18 -25.79 25.15 -25.87
CA PHE A 18 -24.83 24.50 -26.77
C PHE A 18 -23.66 23.86 -26.01
N GLY A 19 -23.11 24.56 -25.00
CA GLY A 19 -22.09 24.00 -24.11
C GLY A 19 -22.58 22.75 -23.36
N GLY A 20 -23.84 22.77 -22.87
CA GLY A 20 -24.49 21.60 -22.28
C GLY A 20 -24.57 20.43 -23.26
N LEU A 21 -25.06 20.66 -24.49
CA LEU A 21 -25.12 19.62 -25.53
C LEU A 21 -23.75 19.03 -25.87
N VAL A 22 -22.72 19.87 -26.05
CA VAL A 22 -21.35 19.41 -26.31
C VAL A 22 -20.83 18.56 -25.15
N THR A 23 -21.08 18.98 -23.92
CA THR A 23 -20.68 18.22 -22.73
C THR A 23 -21.40 16.88 -22.66
N THR A 24 -22.72 16.83 -22.92
CA THR A 24 -23.50 15.59 -23.00
C THR A 24 -22.98 14.63 -24.09
N ILE A 25 -22.57 15.15 -25.25
CA ILE A 25 -21.96 14.34 -26.31
C ILE A 25 -20.63 13.74 -25.83
N ILE A 26 -19.76 14.57 -25.26
CA ILE A 26 -18.45 14.13 -24.76
C ILE A 26 -18.63 13.03 -23.70
N THR A 27 -19.47 13.27 -22.68
CA THR A 27 -19.68 12.30 -21.60
C THR A 27 -20.30 11.01 -22.10
N THR A 28 -21.16 11.05 -23.12
CA THR A 28 -21.74 9.84 -23.72
C THR A 28 -20.68 8.90 -24.28
N PHE A 29 -19.58 9.43 -24.83
CA PHE A 29 -18.52 8.63 -25.46
C PHE A 29 -17.29 8.39 -24.56
N LEU A 30 -17.13 9.15 -23.47
CA LEU A 30 -16.02 8.94 -22.53
C LEU A 30 -16.13 7.58 -21.81
N PRO A 31 -15.03 6.84 -21.65
CA PRO A 31 -15.01 5.56 -20.94
C PRO A 31 -15.02 5.72 -19.41
N LEU A 32 -15.20 6.94 -18.89
CA LEU A 32 -15.03 7.28 -17.47
C LEU A 32 -16.38 7.42 -16.75
N TRP A 33 -17.33 6.50 -16.98
CA TRP A 33 -18.59 6.48 -16.21
C TRP A 33 -18.39 5.75 -14.89
N LYS A 34 -17.74 4.60 -14.92
CA LYS A 34 -17.34 3.85 -13.73
C LYS A 34 -15.84 3.65 -13.74
N THR A 35 -15.21 3.83 -12.60
CA THR A 35 -13.79 3.56 -12.41
C THR A 35 -13.66 2.46 -11.37
N MET A 36 -12.78 1.49 -11.60
CA MET A 36 -12.48 0.46 -10.63
C MET A 36 -10.96 0.40 -10.47
N ASN A 37 -10.51 0.87 -9.30
CA ASN A 37 -9.13 0.77 -8.88
C ASN A 37 -9.00 -0.53 -8.08
N SER A 38 -8.11 -1.42 -8.51
CA SER A 38 -7.86 -2.62 -7.72
C SER A 38 -6.80 -2.29 -6.67
N ASP A 39 -7.19 -2.22 -5.39
CA ASP A 39 -6.24 -2.08 -4.28
C ASP A 39 -5.26 -3.28 -4.18
N LEU A 40 -5.56 -4.37 -4.93
CA LEU A 40 -4.75 -5.58 -5.04
C LEU A 40 -3.72 -5.54 -6.20
N ASN A 41 -3.78 -4.54 -7.07
CA ASN A 41 -2.89 -4.35 -8.21
C ASN A 41 -2.90 -2.86 -8.62
N GLU A 42 -2.01 -2.04 -8.02
CA GLU A 42 -1.82 -0.61 -8.38
C GLU A 42 -1.43 -0.39 -9.87
N MET A 43 -1.23 -1.46 -10.65
CA MET A 43 -0.81 -1.41 -12.05
C MET A 43 -1.94 -1.59 -13.08
N GLU A 44 -3.19 -1.79 -12.66
CA GLU A 44 -4.34 -1.96 -13.58
C GLU A 44 -5.58 -1.19 -13.12
N ASN A 45 -5.90 -0.09 -13.83
CA ASN A 45 -7.13 0.68 -13.62
C ASN A 45 -8.15 0.34 -14.70
N TRP A 46 -9.37 0.01 -14.29
CA TRP A 46 -10.47 -0.32 -15.19
C TRP A 46 -11.43 0.85 -15.30
N TYR A 47 -11.80 1.19 -16.52
CA TYR A 47 -12.74 2.27 -16.84
C TYR A 47 -13.88 1.70 -17.69
N GLU A 48 -15.11 1.78 -17.20
CA GLU A 48 -16.31 1.39 -17.94
C GLU A 48 -17.04 2.65 -18.42
N GLY A 49 -17.20 2.77 -19.74
CA GLY A 49 -18.08 3.76 -20.36
C GLY A 49 -19.38 3.15 -20.83
N LEU A 50 -20.20 3.99 -21.45
CA LEU A 50 -21.41 3.49 -22.10
C LEU A 50 -21.07 2.57 -23.27
N TRP A 51 -20.09 2.89 -24.11
CA TRP A 51 -19.84 2.17 -25.39
C TRP A 51 -18.65 1.22 -25.40
N HIS A 52 -17.70 1.42 -24.49
CA HIS A 52 -16.43 0.69 -24.44
C HIS A 52 -16.00 0.50 -22.99
N MET A 53 -15.21 -0.53 -22.75
CA MET A 53 -14.47 -0.73 -21.51
C MET A 53 -12.99 -0.58 -21.81
N CYS A 54 -12.28 0.17 -20.98
CA CYS A 54 -10.86 0.46 -21.14
C CYS A 54 -10.09 -0.02 -19.92
N ILE A 55 -8.89 -0.52 -20.17
CA ILE A 55 -7.95 -0.94 -19.12
C ILE A 55 -6.69 -0.11 -19.32
N TYR A 56 -6.23 0.53 -18.25
CA TYR A 56 -4.92 1.19 -18.24
C TYR A 56 -3.92 0.28 -17.54
N THR A 57 -2.80 0.02 -18.23
CA THR A 57 -1.66 -0.74 -17.69
C THR A 57 -0.38 0.07 -17.89
N GLU A 58 0.55 0.01 -16.93
CA GLU A 58 1.81 0.76 -17.03
C GLU A 58 2.68 0.35 -18.24
N GLU A 59 2.59 -0.92 -18.66
CA GLU A 59 3.42 -1.46 -19.75
C GLU A 59 2.87 -1.13 -21.16
N VAL A 60 1.55 -1.02 -21.33
CA VAL A 60 0.90 -0.96 -22.65
C VAL A 60 0.05 0.32 -22.84
N GLY A 61 -0.20 1.09 -21.79
CA GLY A 61 -1.07 2.28 -21.82
C GLY A 61 -2.56 1.91 -21.77
N ILE A 62 -3.42 2.76 -22.35
CA ILE A 62 -4.87 2.54 -22.38
C ILE A 62 -5.23 1.61 -23.55
N HIS A 63 -5.84 0.46 -23.25
CA HIS A 63 -6.44 -0.42 -24.24
C HIS A 63 -7.96 -0.47 -24.04
N CYS A 64 -8.73 -0.07 -25.06
CA CYS A 64 -10.19 -0.03 -25.02
C CYS A 64 -10.80 -1.12 -25.92
N LYS A 65 -11.82 -1.81 -25.43
CA LYS A 65 -12.61 -2.78 -26.18
C LYS A 65 -14.07 -2.31 -26.24
N ALA A 66 -14.63 -2.28 -27.46
CA ALA A 66 -16.05 -2.01 -27.67
C ALA A 66 -16.91 -3.18 -27.21
N PHE A 67 -18.11 -2.91 -26.70
CA PHE A 67 -19.04 -3.97 -26.38
C PHE A 67 -19.62 -4.59 -27.67
N GLU A 68 -19.36 -5.89 -27.89
CA GLU A 68 -19.64 -6.59 -29.14
C GLU A 68 -21.14 -6.90 -29.38
N SER A 69 -22.00 -6.81 -28.36
CA SER A 69 -23.44 -7.07 -28.51
C SER A 69 -24.31 -6.21 -27.60
N PHE A 70 -25.41 -5.68 -28.15
CA PHE A 70 -26.42 -4.89 -27.43
C PHE A 70 -27.20 -5.71 -26.39
N LEU A 71 -27.33 -7.03 -26.58
CA LEU A 71 -28.15 -7.90 -25.72
C LEU A 71 -27.38 -8.49 -24.53
N ALA A 72 -26.05 -8.36 -24.51
CA ALA A 72 -25.19 -8.95 -23.47
C ALA A 72 -24.83 -7.96 -22.34
N LEU A 73 -25.37 -6.74 -22.38
CA LEU A 73 -25.03 -5.69 -21.43
C LEU A 73 -25.94 -5.67 -20.21
N PRO A 74 -25.43 -5.24 -19.04
CA PRO A 74 -26.26 -4.93 -17.89
C PRO A 74 -27.38 -3.93 -18.24
N LEU A 75 -28.58 -4.15 -17.68
CA LEU A 75 -29.78 -3.36 -17.98
C LEU A 75 -29.58 -1.86 -17.70
N ASP A 76 -28.78 -1.53 -16.68
CA ASP A 76 -28.38 -0.18 -16.31
C ASP A 76 -27.55 0.52 -17.39
N THR A 77 -26.56 -0.16 -17.97
CA THR A 77 -25.74 0.39 -19.06
C THR A 77 -26.57 0.53 -20.35
N LEU A 78 -27.48 -0.42 -20.62
CA LEU A 78 -28.38 -0.36 -21.77
C LEU A 78 -29.36 0.84 -21.66
N ALA A 79 -30.04 0.98 -20.51
CA ALA A 79 -30.96 2.08 -20.27
C ALA A 79 -30.23 3.44 -20.35
N SER A 80 -29.01 3.51 -19.81
CA SER A 80 -28.20 4.73 -19.84
C SER A 80 -27.82 5.15 -21.26
N ARG A 81 -27.44 4.21 -22.14
CA ARG A 81 -27.20 4.51 -23.56
C ARG A 81 -28.40 5.12 -24.24
N VAL A 82 -29.56 4.50 -24.09
CA VAL A 82 -30.80 4.94 -24.76
C VAL A 82 -31.18 6.35 -24.31
N LEU A 83 -31.14 6.61 -23.00
CA LEU A 83 -31.46 7.93 -22.45
C LEU A 83 -30.47 9.00 -22.88
N MET A 84 -29.16 8.70 -22.91
CA MET A 84 -28.15 9.63 -23.40
C MET A 84 -28.30 9.91 -24.91
N CYS A 85 -28.63 8.91 -25.73
CA CYS A 85 -28.93 9.12 -27.15
C CYS A 85 -30.17 10.01 -27.37
N ILE A 86 -31.25 9.78 -26.60
CA ILE A 86 -32.45 10.62 -26.62
C ILE A 86 -32.10 12.06 -26.20
N SER A 87 -31.26 12.21 -25.18
CA SER A 87 -30.80 13.50 -24.70
C SER A 87 -30.04 14.27 -25.77
N ILE A 88 -29.09 13.64 -26.46
CA ILE A 88 -28.35 14.26 -27.56
C ILE A 88 -29.30 14.68 -28.68
N ALA A 89 -30.21 13.80 -29.11
CA ALA A 89 -31.15 14.07 -30.19
C ALA A 89 -32.08 15.27 -29.86
N THR A 90 -32.67 15.27 -28.66
CA THR A 90 -33.52 16.37 -28.19
C THR A 90 -32.74 17.66 -27.97
N GLY A 91 -31.49 17.58 -27.49
CA GLY A 91 -30.61 18.75 -27.33
C GLY A 91 -30.26 19.41 -28.67
N PHE A 92 -29.95 18.62 -29.71
CA PHE A 92 -29.74 19.14 -31.06
C PHE A 92 -30.99 19.83 -31.61
N LEU A 93 -32.15 19.19 -31.49
CA LEU A 93 -33.44 19.78 -31.91
C LEU A 93 -33.73 21.08 -31.15
N GLY A 94 -33.42 21.12 -29.86
CA GLY A 94 -33.60 22.28 -29.00
C GLY A 94 -32.72 23.47 -29.38
N VAL A 95 -31.41 23.24 -29.58
CA VAL A 95 -30.46 24.28 -30.02
C VAL A 95 -30.83 24.78 -31.42
N ALA A 96 -31.20 23.89 -32.35
CA ALA A 96 -31.61 24.27 -33.70
C ALA A 96 -32.88 25.14 -33.69
N ALA A 97 -33.93 24.72 -32.98
CA ALA A 97 -35.17 25.49 -32.85
C ALA A 97 -34.92 26.85 -32.18
N ALA A 98 -34.10 26.89 -31.12
CA ALA A 98 -33.75 28.12 -30.43
C ALA A 98 -32.94 29.09 -31.31
N PHE A 99 -32.00 28.58 -32.12
CA PHE A 99 -31.20 29.37 -33.07
C PHE A 99 -32.10 30.10 -34.09
N PHE A 100 -33.04 29.39 -34.72
CA PHE A 100 -33.99 30.00 -35.66
C PHE A 100 -34.99 30.96 -34.99
N GLY A 101 -35.21 30.83 -33.69
CA GLY A 101 -36.05 31.72 -32.88
C GLY A 101 -35.37 33.04 -32.44
N LEU A 102 -34.05 33.18 -32.60
CA LEU A 102 -33.29 34.35 -32.11
C LEU A 102 -33.66 35.67 -32.80
N GLN A 103 -33.64 36.75 -32.02
CA GLN A 103 -33.69 38.12 -32.54
C GLN A 103 -32.35 38.49 -33.21
N GLY A 104 -32.33 38.49 -34.55
CA GLY A 104 -31.14 38.79 -35.37
C GLY A 104 -30.80 37.72 -36.42
N VAL A 105 -31.58 36.64 -36.50
CA VAL A 105 -31.55 35.68 -37.62
C VAL A 105 -32.63 36.09 -38.63
N ASP A 106 -32.26 36.23 -39.91
CA ASP A 106 -33.12 36.77 -40.98
C ASP A 106 -34.25 35.82 -41.43
N ILE A 107 -34.33 34.63 -40.84
CA ILE A 107 -35.39 33.66 -41.12
C ILE A 107 -36.66 34.07 -40.37
N GLY A 108 -37.77 34.27 -41.08
CA GLY A 108 -39.07 34.62 -40.49
C GLY A 108 -39.23 36.06 -40.03
N THR A 109 -38.49 37.00 -40.63
CA THR A 109 -38.63 38.45 -40.40
C THR A 109 -40.08 38.90 -40.60
N GLY A 110 -40.67 39.53 -39.57
CA GLY A 110 -42.08 39.98 -39.57
C GLY A 110 -43.09 39.01 -38.94
N ARG A 111 -42.67 37.81 -38.50
CA ARG A 111 -43.55 36.82 -37.84
C ARG A 111 -43.11 36.56 -36.38
N GLU A 112 -43.26 37.57 -35.52
CA GLU A 112 -42.88 37.51 -34.10
C GLU A 112 -43.50 36.32 -33.33
N ARG A 113 -44.73 35.94 -33.68
CA ARG A 113 -45.42 34.79 -33.08
C ARG A 113 -44.69 33.47 -33.36
N MET A 114 -44.16 33.30 -34.58
CA MET A 114 -43.44 32.10 -34.99
C MET A 114 -42.08 31.98 -34.29
N LYS A 115 -41.33 33.09 -34.20
CA LYS A 115 -40.05 33.13 -33.47
C LYS A 115 -40.23 32.81 -31.98
N ARG A 116 -41.28 33.33 -31.36
CA ARG A 116 -41.64 33.01 -29.97
C ARG A 116 -41.97 31.53 -29.78
N THR A 117 -42.74 30.93 -30.67
CA THR A 117 -43.05 29.49 -30.62
C THR A 117 -41.79 28.64 -30.76
N LEU A 118 -40.88 28.99 -31.67
CA LEU A 118 -39.60 28.29 -31.84
C LEU A 118 -38.69 28.38 -30.60
N LEU A 119 -38.63 29.53 -29.94
CA LEU A 119 -37.88 29.68 -28.68
C LEU A 119 -38.48 28.84 -27.54
N ILE A 120 -39.81 28.80 -27.42
CA ILE A 120 -40.50 27.98 -26.41
C ILE A 120 -40.26 26.49 -26.69
N LEU A 121 -40.45 26.05 -27.93
CA LEU A 121 -40.21 24.67 -28.35
C LEU A 121 -38.75 24.27 -28.13
N GLY A 122 -37.80 25.16 -28.46
CA GLY A 122 -36.37 24.96 -28.21
C GLY A 122 -36.07 24.79 -26.72
N GLY A 123 -36.64 25.64 -25.86
CA GLY A 123 -36.51 25.53 -24.41
C GLY A 123 -37.08 24.23 -23.84
N VAL A 124 -38.23 23.76 -24.34
CA VAL A 124 -38.82 22.48 -23.93
C VAL A 124 -37.92 21.31 -24.31
N PHE A 125 -37.38 21.28 -25.54
CA PHE A 125 -36.46 20.23 -25.95
C PHE A 125 -35.14 20.24 -25.17
N ILE A 126 -34.61 21.43 -24.84
CA ILE A 126 -33.42 21.57 -23.98
C ILE A 126 -33.70 21.05 -22.57
N LEU A 127 -34.89 21.33 -22.00
CA LEU A 127 -35.29 20.80 -20.69
C LEU A 127 -35.39 19.27 -20.70
N VAL A 128 -36.03 18.70 -21.73
CA VAL A 128 -36.13 17.25 -21.92
C VAL A 128 -34.73 16.63 -22.06
N SER A 129 -33.84 17.26 -22.82
CA SER A 129 -32.44 16.86 -22.96
C SER A 129 -31.69 16.86 -21.61
N GLY A 130 -31.89 17.90 -20.79
CA GLY A 130 -31.31 18.00 -19.45
C GLY A 130 -31.80 16.88 -18.52
N ILE A 131 -33.10 16.66 -18.45
CA ILE A 131 -33.71 15.59 -17.63
C ILE A 131 -33.22 14.20 -18.07
N THR A 132 -33.19 13.96 -19.38
CA THR A 132 -32.71 12.67 -19.95
C THR A 132 -31.19 12.48 -19.86
N THR A 133 -30.42 13.55 -19.58
CA THR A 133 -29.02 13.45 -19.13
C THR A 133 -28.93 13.10 -17.65
N LEU A 134 -29.74 13.74 -16.79
CA LEU A 134 -29.67 13.55 -15.34
C LEU A 134 -30.17 12.18 -14.89
N ALA A 135 -31.23 11.67 -15.50
CA ALA A 135 -31.85 10.40 -15.14
C ALA A 135 -30.86 9.20 -15.17
N PRO A 136 -30.14 8.94 -16.27
CA PRO A 136 -29.21 7.81 -16.31
C PRO A 136 -28.00 7.98 -15.39
N VAL A 137 -27.48 9.20 -15.22
CA VAL A 137 -26.37 9.48 -14.31
C VAL A 137 -26.79 9.24 -12.86
N SER A 138 -27.97 9.70 -12.47
CA SER A 138 -28.50 9.53 -11.11
C SER A 138 -28.85 8.07 -10.82
N LEU A 139 -29.39 7.36 -11.80
CA LEU A 139 -29.66 5.93 -11.69
C LEU A 139 -28.37 5.12 -11.53
N MET A 140 -27.36 5.41 -12.34
CA MET A 140 -26.05 4.75 -12.26
C MET A 140 -25.40 5.03 -10.91
N ALA A 141 -25.46 6.28 -10.43
CA ALA A 141 -24.92 6.64 -9.12
C ALA A 141 -25.60 5.85 -8.00
N TYR A 142 -26.94 5.78 -8.02
CA TYR A 142 -27.71 5.02 -7.04
C TYR A 142 -27.33 3.53 -7.03
N ILE A 143 -27.26 2.89 -8.20
CA ILE A 143 -26.89 1.47 -8.32
C ILE A 143 -25.48 1.22 -7.79
N MET A 144 -24.56 2.15 -8.05
CA MET A 144 -23.19 2.06 -7.55
C MET A 144 -23.14 2.15 -6.03
N VAL A 145 -23.87 3.08 -5.40
CA VAL A 145 -23.99 3.14 -3.92
C VAL A 145 -24.54 1.83 -3.36
N VAL A 146 -25.64 1.32 -3.93
CA VAL A 146 -26.28 0.10 -3.42
C VAL A 146 -25.34 -1.10 -3.53
N LYS A 147 -24.65 -1.28 -4.66
CA LYS A 147 -23.66 -2.36 -4.82
C LYS A 147 -22.42 -2.14 -3.97
N PHE A 148 -22.02 -0.89 -3.76
CA PHE A 148 -20.87 -0.56 -2.92
C PHE A 148 -21.13 -0.94 -1.45
N TRP A 149 -22.36 -0.78 -0.96
CA TRP A 149 -22.77 -1.12 0.41
C TRP A 149 -23.44 -2.50 0.57
N ASP A 150 -23.42 -3.36 -0.45
CA ASP A 150 -23.96 -4.71 -0.34
C ASP A 150 -23.08 -5.56 0.59
N GLU A 151 -23.59 -5.84 1.79
CA GLU A 151 -22.93 -6.63 2.85
C GLU A 151 -22.72 -8.10 2.46
N ASN A 152 -23.41 -8.59 1.42
CA ASN A 152 -23.22 -9.95 0.92
C ASN A 152 -21.96 -10.07 0.04
N LEU A 153 -21.36 -8.95 -0.36
CA LEU A 153 -20.12 -8.93 -1.14
C LEU A 153 -18.91 -8.80 -0.20
N PRO A 154 -17.95 -9.76 -0.25
CA PRO A 154 -16.75 -9.69 0.57
C PRO A 154 -15.95 -8.40 0.30
N ASP A 155 -15.43 -7.77 1.35
CA ASP A 155 -14.68 -6.51 1.28
C ASP A 155 -13.42 -6.54 0.40
N VAL A 156 -12.97 -7.73 0.00
CA VAL A 156 -11.79 -7.95 -0.84
C VAL A 156 -12.11 -7.83 -2.34
N MET A 157 -13.39 -7.76 -2.71
CA MET A 157 -13.77 -7.62 -4.13
C MET A 157 -13.68 -6.15 -4.55
N PRO A 158 -12.96 -5.81 -5.63
CA PRO A 158 -12.86 -4.43 -6.09
C PRO A 158 -14.24 -3.87 -6.42
N ARG A 159 -14.55 -2.70 -5.86
CA ARG A 159 -15.84 -2.03 -6.01
C ARG A 159 -15.72 -0.93 -7.07
N TRP A 160 -16.80 -0.70 -7.82
CA TRP A 160 -16.86 0.39 -8.80
C TRP A 160 -17.10 1.73 -8.08
N GLU A 161 -16.36 2.74 -8.50
CA GLU A 161 -16.42 4.13 -8.02
C GLU A 161 -16.83 5.08 -9.15
N TYR A 162 -17.34 6.27 -8.79
CA TYR A 162 -17.83 7.24 -9.76
C TYR A 162 -16.69 7.72 -10.67
N GLY A 163 -16.90 7.62 -11.98
CA GLY A 163 -15.97 8.19 -12.95
C GLY A 163 -16.24 9.67 -13.24
N GLU A 164 -15.24 10.37 -13.75
CA GLU A 164 -15.29 11.81 -14.05
C GLU A 164 -16.38 12.21 -15.06
N ALA A 165 -16.77 11.30 -15.95
CA ALA A 165 -17.83 11.56 -16.94
C ALA A 165 -19.19 11.75 -16.27
N MET A 166 -19.44 11.11 -15.12
CA MET A 166 -20.69 11.27 -14.38
C MET A 166 -20.84 12.68 -13.82
N PHE A 167 -19.78 13.25 -13.23
CA PHE A 167 -19.79 14.62 -12.73
C PHE A 167 -20.03 15.62 -13.86
N SER A 168 -19.32 15.44 -14.98
CA SER A 168 -19.50 16.26 -16.17
C SER A 168 -20.93 16.19 -16.72
N ALA A 169 -21.56 15.01 -16.66
CA ALA A 169 -22.94 14.81 -17.10
C ALA A 169 -23.98 15.40 -16.14
N TRP A 170 -23.74 15.39 -14.82
CA TRP A 170 -24.55 16.15 -13.87
C TRP A 170 -24.51 17.66 -14.16
N PHE A 171 -23.32 18.22 -14.41
CA PHE A 171 -23.20 19.62 -14.82
C PHE A 171 -23.92 19.88 -16.15
N ALA A 172 -23.73 19.02 -17.16
CA ALA A 172 -24.39 19.14 -18.46
C ALA A 172 -25.92 19.05 -18.38
N GLY A 173 -26.46 18.27 -17.45
CA GLY A 173 -27.90 18.13 -17.23
C GLY A 173 -28.51 19.26 -16.38
N LEU A 174 -27.74 19.86 -15.47
CA LEU A 174 -28.21 20.96 -14.61
C LEU A 174 -28.13 22.33 -15.30
N LEU A 175 -27.05 22.59 -16.05
CA LEU A 175 -26.82 23.87 -16.74
C LEU A 175 -27.99 24.32 -17.64
N PRO A 176 -28.66 23.45 -18.42
CA PRO A 176 -29.76 23.82 -19.29
C PRO A 176 -31.13 23.86 -18.60
N ASN A 177 -31.26 23.36 -17.37
CA ASN A 177 -32.54 23.37 -16.64
C ASN A 177 -32.81 24.73 -15.96
N HIS A 178 -31.79 25.57 -15.79
CA HIS A 178 -31.91 26.90 -15.18
C HIS A 178 -32.06 28.06 -16.18
N THR A 179 -31.84 27.81 -17.48
CA THR A 179 -31.87 28.82 -18.56
C THR A 179 -33.23 29.05 -19.26
N PRO A 180 -34.22 28.12 -19.30
CA PRO A 180 -35.46 28.33 -20.07
C PRO A 180 -36.36 29.41 -19.46
N CYS A 181 -36.34 29.58 -18.14
CA CYS A 181 -37.18 30.56 -17.44
C CYS A 181 -36.74 32.02 -17.67
N SER A 182 -35.47 32.27 -18.00
CA SER A 182 -34.92 33.63 -18.15
C SER A 182 -35.19 34.24 -19.53
N ALA A 183 -35.28 33.42 -20.59
CA ALA A 183 -35.52 33.90 -21.95
C ALA A 183 -37.02 34.14 -22.26
N ALA A 184 -37.92 33.40 -21.61
CA ALA A 184 -39.37 33.54 -21.80
C ALA A 184 -39.99 34.68 -20.96
N SER A 185 -39.40 35.03 -19.81
CA SER A 185 -39.92 36.06 -18.89
C SER A 185 -39.62 37.49 -19.32
N THR A 186 -38.63 37.72 -20.19
CA THR A 186 -38.28 39.07 -20.67
C THR A 186 -39.18 39.61 -21.79
N SER A 187 -40.19 38.85 -22.25
CA SER A 187 -41.12 39.29 -23.31
C SER A 187 -42.40 39.95 -22.76
N SER A 188 -42.54 40.15 -21.46
CA SER A 188 -43.76 40.70 -20.83
C SER A 188 -43.53 42.10 -20.25
N ARG A 189 -43.37 43.11 -21.11
CA ARG A 189 -43.70 44.52 -20.79
C ARG A 189 -43.61 45.41 -22.04
N PRO A 190 -44.68 46.09 -22.47
CA PRO A 190 -44.59 47.28 -23.31
C PRO A 190 -44.42 48.51 -22.41
N SER A 191 -43.41 49.35 -22.65
CA SER A 191 -43.24 50.63 -21.95
C SER A 191 -43.08 51.77 -22.96
N GLY A 192 -43.93 52.79 -22.82
CA GLY A 192 -44.02 54.00 -23.64
C GLY A 192 -42.85 54.99 -23.48
N PRO A 193 -42.98 56.22 -24.03
CA PRO A 193 -41.84 57.07 -24.39
C PRO A 193 -41.28 57.91 -23.22
N PRO A 194 -40.07 58.51 -23.39
CA PRO A 194 -39.14 58.83 -22.32
C PRO A 194 -39.10 60.32 -21.94
N CYS A 195 -38.63 60.64 -20.73
CA CYS A 195 -38.17 61.97 -20.35
C CYS A 195 -36.64 62.08 -20.39
N VAL A 196 -36.19 63.22 -20.89
CA VAL A 196 -34.83 63.63 -21.25
C VAL A 196 -34.22 64.52 -20.17
N SER A 197 -32.92 64.37 -19.92
CA SER A 197 -31.96 65.42 -19.54
C SER A 197 -30.57 64.77 -19.44
N ASP A 198 -29.43 65.42 -19.66
CA ASP A 198 -28.96 66.45 -20.57
C ASP A 198 -27.41 66.44 -20.38
N TRP A 199 -26.64 66.45 -21.48
CA TRP A 199 -25.26 67.02 -21.60
C TRP A 199 -24.05 66.31 -20.90
N PRO A 200 -22.77 66.56 -21.30
CA PRO A 200 -22.12 65.95 -22.49
C PRO A 200 -20.68 65.39 -22.24
N SER A 201 -20.21 64.63 -23.25
CA SER A 201 -18.87 64.50 -23.89
C SER A 201 -17.68 65.39 -23.39
N PRO A 202 -16.38 65.08 -23.68
CA PRO A 202 -15.93 64.53 -24.97
C PRO A 202 -14.60 63.74 -25.07
N ALA A 203 -14.37 63.25 -26.30
CA ALA A 203 -13.09 63.24 -27.06
C ALA A 203 -12.00 62.23 -26.61
N ASN A 204 -11.22 61.56 -27.48
CA ASN A 204 -10.90 61.75 -28.91
C ASN A 204 -10.20 60.46 -29.40
N THR A 205 -10.54 59.91 -30.58
CA THR A 205 -9.81 59.95 -31.88
C THR A 205 -9.25 58.59 -32.33
N HIS A 206 -10.04 57.95 -33.19
CA HIS A 206 -9.76 57.25 -34.47
C HIS A 206 -8.43 57.54 -35.23
N PRO A 207 -8.14 56.90 -36.40
CA PRO A 207 -8.56 55.58 -36.96
C PRO A 207 -7.47 54.81 -37.78
N GLY A 208 -7.83 53.61 -38.28
CA GLY A 208 -7.49 53.12 -39.65
C GLY A 208 -6.63 51.84 -39.71
N LEU A 209 -7.15 50.61 -39.90
CA LEU A 209 -7.67 49.93 -41.13
C LEU A 209 -6.59 49.67 -42.23
N PRO A 210 -6.74 48.67 -43.12
CA PRO A 210 -6.96 47.23 -42.87
C PRO A 210 -6.31 46.27 -43.92
N SER A 211 -6.57 44.96 -43.74
CA SER A 211 -6.82 43.96 -44.82
C SER A 211 -5.57 43.34 -45.53
N HIS A 212 -5.56 42.14 -46.10
CA HIS A 212 -6.58 41.18 -46.54
C HIS A 212 -5.93 39.78 -46.78
N ARG A 213 -6.72 38.70 -46.54
CA ARG A 213 -6.91 37.44 -47.32
C ARG A 213 -5.70 36.56 -47.74
N ALA A 214 -5.64 35.28 -47.30
CA ALA A 214 -6.28 34.06 -47.88
C ALA A 214 -5.34 33.39 -48.93
N THR A 215 -5.15 32.07 -49.11
CA THR A 215 -5.73 30.83 -48.58
C THR A 215 -5.01 29.61 -49.25
N TRP A 216 -5.01 28.46 -48.57
CA TRP A 216 -5.21 27.06 -49.06
C TRP A 216 -4.11 26.20 -49.76
N LEU A 217 -3.88 25.03 -49.13
CA LEU A 217 -3.88 23.62 -49.63
C LEU A 217 -2.58 22.85 -49.98
N HIS A 218 -2.31 21.86 -49.10
CA HIS A 218 -1.91 20.44 -49.25
C HIS A 218 -0.84 19.97 -50.26
N SER A 219 0.20 19.29 -49.76
CA SER A 219 0.39 17.81 -49.76
C SER A 219 1.83 17.43 -49.32
N GLY A 220 2.00 16.34 -48.53
CA GLY A 220 3.32 15.73 -48.20
C GLY A 220 3.76 14.68 -49.25
N PRO A 221 4.65 13.70 -48.98
CA PRO A 221 5.59 13.50 -47.84
C PRO A 221 7.00 12.94 -48.24
N THR A 222 7.83 12.64 -47.21
CA THR A 222 8.90 11.61 -47.07
C THR A 222 10.41 11.91 -47.24
N MET A 223 11.15 11.14 -46.41
CA MET A 223 12.60 10.83 -46.30
C MET A 223 13.42 11.81 -45.44
N GLY A 224 14.20 11.41 -44.43
CA GLY A 224 14.61 10.11 -43.91
C GLY A 224 15.97 10.29 -43.20
N GLY A 225 16.22 9.63 -42.06
CA GLY A 225 17.56 9.65 -41.42
C GLY A 225 17.65 9.23 -39.95
N CYS A 226 17.54 7.91 -39.72
CA CYS A 226 18.47 7.09 -38.93
C CYS A 226 19.12 7.66 -37.65
N LEU A 227 18.62 7.20 -36.49
CA LEU A 227 19.43 7.01 -35.28
C LEU A 227 19.23 5.58 -34.76
N SER A 228 20.34 4.88 -34.60
CA SER A 228 20.48 3.49 -34.20
C SER A 228 19.99 3.24 -32.77
N LYS A 229 19.18 2.20 -32.60
CA LYS A 229 18.74 1.65 -31.30
C LYS A 229 19.94 1.06 -30.55
N PRO A 230 20.11 1.30 -29.23
CA PRO A 230 21.02 0.51 -28.42
C PRO A 230 20.46 -0.90 -28.26
N LYS A 231 21.32 -1.91 -28.46
CA LYS A 231 21.02 -3.32 -28.17
C LYS A 231 20.95 -3.53 -26.66
N PRO A 232 20.01 -4.34 -26.14
CA PRO A 232 20.07 -4.77 -24.75
C PRO A 232 21.29 -5.69 -24.57
N VAL A 233 22.22 -5.29 -23.70
CA VAL A 233 23.28 -6.18 -23.21
C VAL A 233 22.68 -6.98 -22.05
N GLU A 234 22.37 -8.23 -22.33
CA GLU A 234 21.99 -9.21 -21.31
C GLU A 234 23.28 -9.65 -20.59
N VAL A 235 23.60 -9.02 -19.45
CA VAL A 235 24.70 -9.47 -18.59
C VAL A 235 24.22 -10.71 -17.85
N LYS A 236 24.60 -11.88 -18.35
CA LYS A 236 24.46 -13.16 -17.66
C LYS A 236 25.42 -13.18 -16.47
N VAL A 237 24.92 -12.82 -15.28
CA VAL A 237 25.66 -13.02 -14.02
C VAL A 237 25.39 -14.45 -13.55
N GLU A 238 26.24 -15.38 -13.99
CA GLU A 238 26.41 -16.67 -13.31
C GLU A 238 27.22 -16.43 -12.04
N LEU A 239 26.54 -16.27 -10.90
CA LEU A 239 27.14 -16.62 -9.61
C LEU A 239 27.34 -18.14 -9.63
N SER A 240 28.49 -18.58 -10.14
CA SER A 240 28.92 -19.98 -10.15
C SER A 240 29.30 -20.45 -8.74
N LEU A 241 28.32 -20.49 -7.84
CA LEU A 241 28.45 -21.09 -6.53
C LEU A 241 28.15 -22.60 -6.62
N LEU A 242 29.13 -23.35 -7.15
CA LEU A 242 29.41 -24.77 -6.91
C LEU A 242 28.20 -25.68 -6.64
N ASP A 243 27.53 -26.14 -7.71
CA ASP A 243 26.90 -27.47 -7.76
C ASP A 243 27.99 -28.51 -8.05
N LYS A 244 28.71 -28.91 -7.01
CA LYS A 244 29.51 -30.14 -7.00
C LYS A 244 29.33 -30.83 -5.66
N GLU A 245 28.16 -31.42 -5.45
CA GLU A 245 28.07 -32.54 -4.52
C GLU A 245 28.38 -33.82 -5.30
N LYS A 246 29.50 -34.44 -4.94
CA LYS A 246 29.84 -35.80 -5.37
C LYS A 246 28.87 -36.75 -4.67
N GLU A 247 28.11 -37.51 -5.46
CA GLU A 247 27.52 -38.77 -5.03
C GLU A 247 28.61 -39.66 -4.43
N VAL A 248 28.38 -40.12 -3.21
CA VAL A 248 29.08 -41.28 -2.67
C VAL A 248 28.03 -42.36 -2.49
N ASP A 249 28.09 -43.35 -3.38
CA ASP A 249 27.34 -44.60 -3.34
C ASP A 249 27.52 -45.29 -1.99
N LEU A 250 26.40 -45.63 -1.34
CA LEU A 250 26.33 -46.77 -0.43
C LEU A 250 25.06 -47.57 -0.72
N MET A 251 25.29 -48.73 -1.32
CA MET A 251 24.29 -49.74 -1.61
C MET A 251 23.76 -50.46 -0.36
N SER A 252 22.44 -50.66 -0.41
CA SER A 252 21.65 -51.85 -0.06
C SER A 252 21.05 -52.07 1.34
N PRO A 253 19.83 -52.65 1.40
CA PRO A 253 18.98 -52.71 2.58
C PRO A 253 19.04 -54.08 3.27
N ASN A 254 18.94 -54.10 4.60
CA ASN A 254 18.41 -55.23 5.37
C ASN A 254 18.28 -54.85 6.84
N GLY A 255 17.08 -54.98 7.43
CA GLY A 255 16.93 -54.77 8.87
C GLY A 255 15.51 -54.61 9.40
N LYS A 256 14.71 -55.67 9.25
CA LYS A 256 13.60 -56.12 10.13
C LYS A 256 12.96 -55.10 11.09
N ALA A 257 11.69 -54.78 10.84
CA ALA A 257 10.77 -54.21 11.82
C ALA A 257 9.99 -55.33 12.54
N SER A 258 9.72 -55.13 13.83
CA SER A 258 8.83 -55.93 14.69
C SER A 258 8.49 -55.14 15.97
N PRO A 259 7.36 -55.44 16.65
CA PRO A 259 6.34 -54.42 16.94
C PRO A 259 6.03 -54.21 18.43
N PHE A 260 5.37 -53.10 18.76
CA PHE A 260 4.69 -52.81 20.04
C PHE A 260 3.51 -51.86 19.74
N SER A 261 2.33 -51.89 20.35
CA SER A 261 1.57 -52.86 21.15
C SER A 261 0.25 -52.14 21.46
N GLU A 262 -0.88 -52.81 21.22
CA GLU A 262 -2.23 -52.34 21.57
C GLU A 262 -2.45 -52.36 23.09
N CYS A 263 -3.16 -51.35 23.62
CA CYS A 263 -3.85 -51.44 24.91
C CYS A 263 -5.28 -50.89 24.75
N ARG A 264 -6.25 -51.79 24.91
CA ARG A 264 -7.69 -51.50 25.13
C ARG A 264 -7.96 -51.09 26.57
N PRO A 265 -9.15 -50.54 26.84
CA PRO A 265 -9.95 -51.06 27.95
C PRO A 265 -11.40 -51.39 27.56
N ASN A 266 -11.89 -52.53 28.08
CA ASN A 266 -13.32 -52.84 28.32
C ASN A 266 -13.95 -51.73 29.19
N GLY A 267 -15.24 -51.38 29.20
CA GLY A 267 -16.47 -52.02 28.75
C GLY A 267 -17.51 -51.88 29.87
N SER A 268 -18.64 -51.21 29.62
CA SER A 268 -19.89 -51.37 30.39
C SER A 268 -21.09 -50.84 29.61
N LEU A 269 -22.08 -51.72 29.44
CA LEU A 269 -23.32 -51.56 28.68
C LEU A 269 -24.37 -50.68 29.39
N GLY A 270 -25.17 -49.98 28.59
CA GLY A 270 -26.48 -49.45 28.96
C GLY A 270 -27.31 -49.17 27.70
N HIS A 271 -28.37 -49.95 27.47
CA HIS A 271 -29.34 -49.83 26.38
C HIS A 271 -30.20 -48.56 26.50
N CYS A 272 -30.56 -47.92 25.37
CA CYS A 272 -31.97 -47.68 24.99
C CYS A 272 -32.13 -47.08 23.58
N SER A 273 -32.99 -47.75 22.80
CA SER A 273 -33.93 -47.28 21.75
C SER A 273 -33.44 -46.40 20.59
N ASP A 274 -33.51 -47.00 19.40
CA ASP A 274 -33.70 -46.34 18.11
C ASP A 274 -34.97 -45.48 18.09
N GLU A 275 -34.83 -44.19 17.79
CA GLU A 275 -35.88 -43.41 17.10
C GLU A 275 -35.24 -42.41 16.13
N ASP A 276 -35.88 -42.32 14.97
CA ASP A 276 -35.53 -41.57 13.78
C ASP A 276 -35.06 -40.12 14.03
N SER A 277 -33.86 -39.83 13.54
CA SER A 277 -33.50 -38.47 13.13
C SER A 277 -32.74 -38.54 11.82
N MET A 278 -33.43 -38.16 10.74
CA MET A 278 -32.87 -37.96 9.42
C MET A 278 -31.60 -37.10 9.49
N THR A 279 -30.45 -37.75 9.43
CA THR A 279 -29.18 -37.07 9.15
C THR A 279 -29.24 -36.52 7.73
N LEU A 280 -29.49 -35.23 7.60
CA LEU A 280 -29.17 -34.44 6.42
C LEU A 280 -27.70 -34.65 6.09
N ARG A 281 -27.42 -35.48 5.09
CA ARG A 281 -26.11 -35.54 4.45
C ARG A 281 -25.82 -34.14 3.90
N PRO A 282 -24.69 -33.48 4.24
CA PRO A 282 -24.32 -32.25 3.58
C PRO A 282 -24.04 -32.57 2.11
N GLN A 283 -24.86 -32.06 1.19
CA GLN A 283 -24.52 -32.06 -0.23
C GLN A 283 -23.19 -31.29 -0.40
N ARG A 284 -22.13 -32.00 -0.82
CA ARG A 284 -20.80 -31.45 -1.06
C ARG A 284 -20.85 -30.35 -2.12
N LYS A 285 -20.44 -29.13 -1.76
CA LYS A 285 -20.26 -27.95 -2.63
C LYS A 285 -19.21 -28.22 -3.73
N HIS A 286 -19.62 -28.73 -4.89
CA HIS A 286 -18.73 -28.92 -6.04
C HIS A 286 -18.47 -27.62 -6.85
N ARG A 287 -19.10 -26.49 -6.47
CA ARG A 287 -19.05 -25.20 -7.21
C ARG A 287 -17.90 -24.26 -6.84
N ASP A 288 -17.22 -24.51 -5.71
CA ASP A 288 -16.21 -23.59 -5.15
C ASP A 288 -14.78 -23.89 -5.61
N TYR A 289 -14.57 -25.03 -6.29
CA TYR A 289 -13.27 -25.45 -6.79
C TYR A 289 -13.21 -25.35 -8.30
N ILE A 290 -12.00 -25.08 -8.82
CA ILE A 290 -11.67 -25.14 -10.23
C ILE A 290 -10.57 -26.17 -10.44
N GLU A 291 -10.65 -26.91 -11.53
CA GLU A 291 -9.60 -27.81 -12.00
C GLU A 291 -9.17 -27.37 -13.40
N ALA A 292 -7.88 -27.20 -13.60
CA ALA A 292 -7.33 -26.86 -14.92
C ALA A 292 -6.03 -27.62 -15.17
N SER A 293 -5.87 -28.09 -16.40
CA SER A 293 -4.58 -28.56 -16.90
C SER A 293 -3.74 -27.35 -17.29
N VAL A 294 -2.57 -27.21 -16.67
CA VAL A 294 -1.78 -25.96 -16.74
C VAL A 294 -0.56 -26.06 -17.63
N CYS A 295 0.09 -27.22 -17.71
CA CYS A 295 1.22 -27.47 -18.61
C CYS A 295 1.51 -28.98 -18.73
N HIS A 296 2.43 -29.33 -19.63
CA HIS A 296 3.05 -30.65 -19.69
C HIS A 296 4.18 -30.76 -18.65
N VAL A 297 4.47 -31.97 -18.16
CA VAL A 297 5.53 -32.23 -17.15
C VAL A 297 6.92 -31.75 -17.61
N LYS A 298 7.15 -31.79 -18.92
CA LYS A 298 8.39 -31.37 -19.59
C LYS A 298 8.53 -29.85 -19.72
N ASP A 299 7.44 -29.11 -19.55
CA ASP A 299 7.46 -27.66 -19.76
C ASP A 299 8.10 -26.91 -18.60
N LEU A 300 8.24 -27.55 -17.43
CA LEU A 300 8.85 -26.94 -16.24
C LEU A 300 10.01 -27.83 -15.76
N GLU A 301 11.20 -27.25 -15.67
CA GLU A 301 12.39 -27.94 -15.18
C GLU A 301 12.44 -27.94 -13.65
N ASN A 302 13.24 -28.84 -13.07
CA ASN A 302 13.43 -28.89 -11.63
C ASN A 302 14.11 -27.60 -11.14
N GLY A 303 13.61 -27.02 -10.04
CA GLY A 303 14.08 -25.73 -9.52
C GLY A 303 13.41 -24.51 -10.15
N GLN A 304 12.44 -24.70 -11.06
CA GLN A 304 11.72 -23.60 -11.71
C GLN A 304 10.37 -23.31 -11.05
N MET A 305 9.94 -22.06 -11.22
CA MET A 305 8.62 -21.57 -10.84
C MET A 305 7.93 -20.96 -12.07
N ARG A 306 6.62 -21.10 -12.15
CA ARG A 306 5.79 -20.52 -13.21
C ARG A 306 4.46 -20.04 -12.65
N GLU A 307 4.07 -18.82 -13.02
CA GLU A 307 2.71 -18.35 -12.78
C GLU A 307 1.76 -18.97 -13.82
N VAL A 308 0.66 -19.54 -13.35
CA VAL A 308 -0.33 -20.23 -14.20
C VAL A 308 -1.73 -19.66 -13.95
N ASP A 309 -2.48 -19.47 -15.02
CA ASP A 309 -3.86 -19.00 -14.97
C ASP A 309 -4.81 -20.21 -14.91
N LEU A 310 -5.71 -20.19 -13.93
CA LEU A 310 -6.75 -21.20 -13.75
C LEU A 310 -8.12 -20.69 -14.20
N GLY A 311 -8.20 -19.52 -14.85
CA GLY A 311 -9.43 -18.85 -15.31
C GLY A 311 -10.17 -18.08 -14.22
N ALA A 312 -10.19 -18.60 -12.99
CA ALA A 312 -10.76 -17.92 -11.82
C ALA A 312 -9.72 -17.17 -10.97
N GLY A 313 -8.48 -17.05 -11.44
CA GLY A 313 -7.34 -16.48 -10.72
C GLY A 313 -6.06 -17.26 -11.01
N ARG A 314 -4.94 -16.75 -10.48
CA ARG A 314 -3.62 -17.30 -10.77
C ARG A 314 -3.01 -18.04 -9.58
N ALA A 315 -2.12 -18.98 -9.88
CA ALA A 315 -1.35 -19.75 -8.91
C ALA A 315 0.14 -19.78 -9.33
N LEU A 316 1.01 -20.01 -8.35
CA LEU A 316 2.42 -20.29 -8.58
C LEU A 316 2.61 -21.80 -8.62
N LEU A 317 2.93 -22.33 -9.79
CA LEU A 317 3.37 -23.71 -9.98
C LEU A 317 4.88 -23.78 -9.77
N ILE A 318 5.31 -24.76 -8.97
CA ILE A 318 6.71 -24.96 -8.59
C ILE A 318 7.05 -26.42 -8.88
N LYS A 319 8.24 -26.69 -9.42
CA LYS A 319 8.79 -28.05 -9.51
C LYS A 319 10.09 -28.13 -8.74
N GLU A 320 10.14 -28.96 -7.70
CA GLU A 320 11.33 -29.16 -6.87
C GLU A 320 11.44 -30.66 -6.51
N HIS A 321 12.67 -31.19 -6.55
CA HIS A 321 12.98 -32.61 -6.40
C HIS A 321 12.10 -33.56 -7.25
N GLY A 322 11.72 -33.12 -8.46
CA GLY A 322 10.86 -33.89 -9.37
C GLY A 322 9.36 -33.86 -9.05
N GLU A 323 8.96 -33.26 -7.93
CA GLU A 323 7.56 -33.11 -7.51
C GLU A 323 7.01 -31.73 -7.90
N PHE A 324 5.68 -31.64 -8.07
CA PHE A 324 5.00 -30.39 -8.37
C PHE A 324 4.20 -29.89 -7.18
N PHE A 325 4.35 -28.60 -6.89
CA PHE A 325 3.62 -27.89 -5.85
C PHE A 325 2.88 -26.70 -6.45
N ALA A 326 1.75 -26.34 -5.88
CA ALA A 326 1.00 -25.15 -6.28
C ALA A 326 0.57 -24.34 -5.06
N MET A 327 0.80 -23.03 -5.11
CA MET A 327 0.48 -22.12 -4.02
C MET A 327 0.03 -20.75 -4.54
N GLY A 328 -0.38 -19.85 -3.65
CA GLY A 328 -0.65 -18.45 -4.01
C GLY A 328 0.55 -17.78 -4.69
N HIS A 329 0.29 -16.95 -5.70
CA HIS A 329 1.32 -16.36 -6.56
C HIS A 329 1.82 -14.98 -6.13
N LYS A 330 1.09 -14.31 -5.23
CA LYS A 330 1.45 -13.00 -4.68
C LYS A 330 1.82 -13.09 -3.21
N CYS A 331 2.88 -12.41 -2.80
CA CYS A 331 3.25 -12.29 -1.40
C CYS A 331 2.13 -11.53 -0.62
N PRO A 332 1.61 -12.06 0.49
CA PRO A 332 0.52 -11.44 1.24
C PRO A 332 0.93 -10.17 2.01
N HIS A 333 2.22 -9.83 2.04
CA HIS A 333 2.70 -8.57 2.63
C HIS A 333 2.27 -7.38 1.78
N TYR A 334 2.96 -7.10 0.66
CA TYR A 334 2.63 -5.99 -0.27
C TYR A 334 2.43 -6.48 -1.72
N GLY A 335 1.97 -7.72 -1.94
CA GLY A 335 1.54 -8.18 -3.26
C GLY A 335 2.65 -8.57 -4.25
N ALA A 336 3.91 -8.66 -3.82
CA ALA A 336 5.04 -8.98 -4.69
C ALA A 336 4.81 -10.29 -5.48
N PRO A 337 5.04 -10.33 -6.80
CA PRO A 337 4.91 -11.55 -7.58
C PRO A 337 6.01 -12.55 -7.20
N LEU A 338 5.62 -13.68 -6.63
CA LEU A 338 6.54 -14.69 -6.08
C LEU A 338 7.29 -15.46 -7.17
N VAL A 339 6.77 -15.49 -8.39
CA VAL A 339 7.50 -16.02 -9.56
C VAL A 339 8.81 -15.26 -9.83
N LYS A 340 8.90 -13.98 -9.44
CA LYS A 340 10.13 -13.18 -9.50
C LYS A 340 11.04 -13.36 -8.28
N GLY A 341 10.63 -14.20 -7.32
CA GLY A 341 11.35 -14.50 -6.08
C GLY A 341 12.48 -15.51 -6.26
N VAL A 342 12.89 -16.11 -5.14
CA VAL A 342 13.96 -17.11 -5.10
C VAL A 342 13.42 -18.39 -4.48
N LEU A 343 13.40 -19.47 -5.26
CA LEU A 343 13.14 -20.82 -4.76
C LEU A 343 14.44 -21.39 -4.18
N SER A 344 14.41 -21.86 -2.94
CA SER A 344 15.56 -22.43 -2.25
C SER A 344 15.08 -23.31 -1.09
N LYS A 345 15.46 -24.59 -1.07
CA LYS A 345 15.24 -25.52 0.04
C LYS A 345 13.77 -25.64 0.47
N GLY A 346 12.85 -25.91 -0.45
CA GLY A 346 11.44 -26.13 -0.09
C GLY A 346 10.69 -24.85 0.31
N ARG A 347 11.24 -23.67 0.01
CA ARG A 347 10.57 -22.38 0.26
C ARG A 347 10.84 -21.37 -0.84
N VAL A 348 9.93 -20.40 -0.96
CA VAL A 348 10.08 -19.24 -1.85
C VAL A 348 10.29 -17.98 -1.03
N ARG A 349 11.41 -17.28 -1.28
CA ARG A 349 11.69 -15.94 -0.74
C ARG A 349 11.15 -14.87 -1.68
N CYS A 350 10.33 -13.98 -1.12
CA CYS A 350 9.76 -12.82 -1.78
C CYS A 350 10.87 -11.87 -2.24
N PRO A 351 10.86 -11.44 -3.52
CA PRO A 351 11.92 -10.59 -4.08
C PRO A 351 11.95 -9.19 -3.46
N TRP A 352 10.80 -8.74 -2.93
CA TRP A 352 10.67 -7.38 -2.44
C TRP A 352 11.11 -7.25 -0.99
N HIS A 353 10.52 -8.00 -0.08
CA HIS A 353 10.69 -7.74 1.35
C HIS A 353 11.37 -8.89 2.09
N GLY A 354 11.72 -9.98 1.39
CA GLY A 354 12.45 -11.11 1.97
C GLY A 354 11.58 -12.09 2.75
N ALA A 355 10.25 -11.92 2.79
CA ALA A 355 9.34 -12.89 3.39
C ALA A 355 9.49 -14.27 2.75
N CYS A 356 9.44 -15.34 3.53
CA CYS A 356 9.61 -16.71 3.02
C CYS A 356 8.37 -17.56 3.28
N PHE A 357 8.02 -18.39 2.30
CA PHE A 357 6.86 -19.27 2.38
C PHE A 357 7.25 -20.70 2.02
N ASN A 358 6.85 -21.66 2.86
CA ASN A 358 7.04 -23.08 2.60
C ASN A 358 6.23 -23.52 1.37
N ILE A 359 6.83 -24.23 0.42
CA ILE A 359 6.13 -24.61 -0.83
C ILE A 359 5.07 -25.69 -0.64
N THR A 360 5.21 -26.50 0.41
CA THR A 360 4.30 -27.62 0.70
C THR A 360 3.09 -27.16 1.51
N THR A 361 3.30 -26.35 2.55
CA THR A 361 2.25 -25.91 3.47
C THR A 361 1.72 -24.50 3.16
N GLY A 362 2.48 -23.70 2.42
CA GLY A 362 2.22 -22.28 2.21
C GLY A 362 2.50 -21.42 3.43
N ASP A 363 2.94 -22.01 4.54
CA ASP A 363 3.16 -21.29 5.79
C ASP A 363 4.28 -20.24 5.66
N ILE A 364 4.06 -19.08 6.27
CA ILE A 364 5.13 -18.08 6.41
C ILE A 364 6.22 -18.59 7.36
N GLU A 365 7.43 -18.75 6.85
CA GLU A 365 8.61 -19.24 7.60
C GLU A 365 9.53 -18.10 8.02
N ASP A 366 9.55 -17.01 7.25
CA ASP A 366 10.33 -15.81 7.51
C ASP A 366 9.51 -14.56 7.15
N PHE A 367 9.75 -13.49 7.88
CA PHE A 367 8.96 -12.26 7.84
C PHE A 367 9.54 -11.28 6.80
N PRO A 368 8.88 -10.16 6.45
CA PRO A 368 7.64 -9.57 6.99
C PRO A 368 6.34 -10.14 6.41
N GLY A 369 5.24 -9.90 7.10
CA GLY A 369 3.90 -10.40 6.78
C GLY A 369 3.28 -11.15 7.95
N LEU A 370 1.95 -11.30 7.96
CA LEU A 370 1.23 -12.00 9.02
C LEU A 370 0.53 -13.25 8.51
N ASP A 371 0.11 -13.24 7.24
CA ASP A 371 -0.62 -14.34 6.63
C ASP A 371 0.30 -15.28 5.85
N SER A 372 -0.11 -16.54 5.81
CA SER A 372 0.46 -17.58 4.97
C SER A 372 -0.19 -17.57 3.59
N LEU A 373 0.31 -18.40 2.68
CA LEU A 373 -0.25 -18.60 1.35
C LEU A 373 -1.22 -19.79 1.34
N PRO A 374 -2.28 -19.74 0.51
CA PRO A 374 -3.04 -20.93 0.19
C PRO A 374 -2.19 -21.90 -0.63
N THR A 375 -2.38 -23.20 -0.43
CA THR A 375 -1.82 -24.25 -1.27
C THR A 375 -2.94 -24.94 -2.05
N PHE A 376 -2.58 -25.46 -3.22
CA PHE A 376 -3.52 -26.07 -4.15
C PHE A 376 -3.07 -27.49 -4.45
N GLN A 377 -4.04 -28.39 -4.66
CA GLN A 377 -3.73 -29.78 -4.94
C GLN A 377 -3.20 -29.90 -6.37
N VAL A 378 -2.07 -30.58 -6.54
CA VAL A 378 -1.48 -30.86 -7.86
C VAL A 378 -1.53 -32.36 -8.12
N ARG A 379 -1.90 -32.75 -9.34
CA ARG A 379 -1.82 -34.13 -9.83
C ARG A 379 -1.26 -34.16 -11.24
N VAL A 380 -0.58 -35.25 -11.58
CA VAL A 380 -0.05 -35.48 -12.92
C VAL A 380 -0.83 -36.63 -13.56
N GLU A 381 -1.49 -36.35 -14.68
CA GLU A 381 -2.27 -37.34 -15.44
C GLU A 381 -1.84 -37.31 -16.91
N LYS A 382 -1.43 -38.45 -17.46
CA LYS A 382 -1.03 -38.56 -18.88
C LYS A 382 -0.03 -37.47 -19.30
N GLU A 383 1.01 -37.28 -18.49
CA GLU A 383 2.05 -36.25 -18.64
C GLU A 383 1.57 -34.78 -18.55
N LYS A 384 0.31 -34.53 -18.17
CA LYS A 384 -0.23 -33.19 -17.91
C LYS A 384 -0.28 -32.89 -16.42
N VAL A 385 0.16 -31.70 -16.05
CA VAL A 385 0.03 -31.17 -14.69
C VAL A 385 -1.35 -30.52 -14.55
N ILE A 386 -2.12 -30.95 -13.56
CA ILE A 386 -3.46 -30.48 -13.26
C ILE A 386 -3.48 -29.91 -11.85
N ILE A 387 -4.00 -28.69 -11.71
CA ILE A 387 -4.18 -28.03 -10.41
C ILE A 387 -5.66 -27.99 -10.07
N ARG A 388 -5.99 -28.38 -8.84
CA ARG A 388 -7.30 -28.18 -8.21
C ARG A 388 -7.18 -27.12 -7.12
N ALA A 389 -7.91 -26.01 -7.29
CA ALA A 389 -7.82 -24.85 -6.41
C ALA A 389 -9.20 -24.36 -5.97
N ASN A 390 -9.30 -23.81 -4.76
CA ASN A 390 -10.49 -23.11 -4.30
C ASN A 390 -10.51 -21.69 -4.90
N LYS A 391 -11.66 -21.26 -5.46
CA LYS A 391 -11.80 -19.97 -6.14
C LYS A 391 -11.54 -18.77 -5.23
N GLN A 392 -12.04 -18.80 -3.99
CA GLN A 392 -11.82 -17.71 -3.03
C GLN A 392 -10.36 -17.61 -2.61
N ALA A 393 -9.68 -18.75 -2.43
CA ALA A 393 -8.25 -18.78 -2.14
C ALA A 393 -7.40 -18.20 -3.29
N LEU A 394 -7.80 -18.45 -4.55
CA LEU A 394 -7.18 -17.82 -5.73
C LEU A 394 -7.41 -16.31 -5.83
N GLN A 395 -8.46 -15.78 -5.21
CA GLN A 395 -8.72 -14.34 -5.23
C GLN A 395 -8.02 -13.62 -4.07
N THR A 396 -8.09 -14.20 -2.87
CA THR A 396 -7.55 -13.58 -1.65
C THR A 396 -6.02 -13.66 -1.58
N GLN A 397 -5.40 -14.70 -2.17
CA GLN A 397 -3.94 -14.94 -2.17
C GLN A 397 -3.31 -14.94 -0.76
N ARG A 398 -4.11 -15.18 0.28
CA ARG A 398 -3.67 -15.19 1.68
C ARG A 398 -4.49 -16.16 2.50
N ARG A 399 -3.89 -16.67 3.56
CA ARG A 399 -4.49 -17.62 4.50
C ARG A 399 -3.96 -17.33 5.90
N SER A 400 -4.85 -17.02 6.83
CA SER A 400 -4.46 -17.00 8.25
C SER A 400 -4.32 -18.44 8.76
N LYS A 401 -3.30 -18.68 9.59
CA LYS A 401 -3.15 -19.98 10.25
C LYS A 401 -4.32 -20.22 11.21
N ALA A 402 -4.70 -21.49 11.36
CA ALA A 402 -5.65 -21.87 12.38
C ALA A 402 -5.10 -21.49 13.76
N MET A 403 -5.97 -20.96 14.61
CA MET A 403 -5.61 -20.44 15.93
C MET A 403 -6.54 -21.04 16.98
N SER A 404 -5.98 -21.36 18.15
CA SER A 404 -6.77 -21.76 19.31
C SER A 404 -7.60 -20.59 19.83
N LYS A 405 -8.64 -20.93 20.60
CA LYS A 405 -9.41 -19.96 21.39
C LYS A 405 -9.03 -20.05 22.86
N CYS A 406 -9.38 -19.03 23.61
CA CYS A 406 -9.25 -19.06 25.06
C CYS A 406 -10.17 -20.16 25.62
N SER A 407 -9.60 -21.07 26.41
CA SER A 407 -10.39 -22.07 27.13
C SER A 407 -10.58 -21.55 28.55
N ALA A 408 -11.76 -21.01 28.84
CA ALA A 408 -12.08 -20.35 30.09
C ALA A 408 -12.27 -21.33 31.28
N VAL A 409 -11.39 -22.33 31.47
CA VAL A 409 -11.30 -23.05 32.75
C VAL A 409 -10.57 -22.14 33.74
N ILE A 410 -11.28 -21.08 34.15
CA ILE A 410 -10.87 -20.17 35.22
C ILE A 410 -11.08 -20.93 36.53
N ASN A 411 -10.10 -21.74 36.93
CA ASN A 411 -10.07 -22.25 38.30
C ASN A 411 -9.76 -21.07 39.22
N SER A 412 -10.79 -20.53 39.86
CA SER A 412 -10.72 -19.48 40.88
C SER A 412 -9.83 -19.84 42.09
N SER A 413 -9.34 -21.07 42.16
CA SER A 413 -8.40 -21.58 43.16
C SER A 413 -6.91 -21.46 42.78
N THR A 414 -6.59 -21.08 41.53
CA THR A 414 -5.21 -20.81 41.08
C THR A 414 -5.16 -19.45 40.39
N GLY A 415 -4.47 -18.47 40.97
CA GLY A 415 -4.39 -17.09 40.47
C GLY A 415 -4.13 -16.95 38.96
N PHE A 416 -4.61 -15.85 38.38
CA PHE A 416 -4.72 -15.62 36.93
C PHE A 416 -3.45 -16.01 36.12
N SER A 417 -3.48 -17.17 35.45
CA SER A 417 -2.48 -17.56 34.45
C SER A 417 -2.73 -16.76 33.16
N HIS A 418 -2.08 -15.62 32.98
CA HIS A 418 -2.16 -14.88 31.72
C HIS A 418 -0.81 -14.35 31.27
N VAL A 419 -0.69 -14.19 29.94
CA VAL A 419 0.46 -13.55 29.30
C VAL A 419 0.12 -12.08 29.12
N LEU A 420 0.96 -11.21 29.67
CA LEU A 420 0.89 -9.77 29.45
C LEU A 420 1.95 -9.35 28.43
N ILE A 421 1.52 -8.66 27.38
CA ILE A 421 2.37 -8.11 26.32
C ILE A 421 2.33 -6.59 26.42
N ILE A 422 3.48 -5.95 26.69
CA ILE A 422 3.60 -4.49 26.73
C ILE A 422 4.12 -3.99 25.38
N GLY A 423 3.23 -3.37 24.61
CA GLY A 423 3.50 -2.81 23.28
C GLY A 423 2.80 -3.59 22.17
N SER A 424 2.08 -2.86 21.31
CA SER A 424 1.26 -3.40 20.22
C SER A 424 1.93 -3.34 18.84
N GLY A 425 3.25 -3.14 18.80
CA GLY A 425 4.02 -3.18 17.56
C GLY A 425 4.15 -4.59 16.96
N PRO A 426 4.91 -4.75 15.86
CA PRO A 426 5.05 -6.03 15.15
C PRO A 426 5.51 -7.18 16.04
N ALA A 427 6.41 -6.92 17.00
CA ALA A 427 6.85 -7.94 17.96
C ALA A 427 5.70 -8.41 18.86
N GLY A 428 4.94 -7.48 19.45
CA GLY A 428 3.84 -7.80 20.35
C GLY A 428 2.69 -8.53 19.63
N LEU A 429 2.30 -8.03 18.45
CA LEU A 429 1.27 -8.64 17.62
C LEU A 429 1.63 -10.08 17.23
N VAL A 430 2.83 -10.30 16.67
CA VAL A 430 3.25 -11.65 16.28
C VAL A 430 3.45 -12.57 17.48
N CYS A 431 3.85 -12.05 18.64
CA CYS A 431 3.87 -12.86 19.86
C CYS A 431 2.46 -13.36 20.22
N ALA A 432 1.46 -12.47 20.22
CA ALA A 432 0.07 -12.84 20.53
C ALA A 432 -0.50 -13.84 19.50
N GLU A 433 -0.32 -13.58 18.21
CA GLU A 433 -0.78 -14.48 17.15
C GLU A 433 -0.07 -15.83 17.22
N THR A 434 1.25 -15.85 17.42
CA THR A 434 2.02 -17.11 17.50
C THR A 434 1.55 -17.96 18.69
N LEU A 435 1.28 -17.35 19.86
CA LEU A 435 0.72 -18.09 21.00
C LEU A 435 -0.57 -18.81 20.60
N ARG A 436 -1.51 -18.12 19.95
CA ARG A 436 -2.77 -18.73 19.48
C ARG A 436 -2.56 -19.75 18.38
N GLN A 437 -1.66 -19.51 17.44
CA GLN A 437 -1.33 -20.45 16.36
C GLN A 437 -0.72 -21.76 16.89
N GLU A 438 0.00 -21.67 18.01
CA GLU A 438 0.71 -22.80 18.61
C GLU A 438 -0.08 -23.55 19.68
N GLY A 439 -1.35 -23.16 19.88
CA GLY A 439 -2.31 -23.85 20.76
C GLY A 439 -2.40 -23.29 22.17
N PHE A 440 -1.90 -22.07 22.44
CA PHE A 440 -2.02 -21.45 23.76
C PHE A 440 -3.48 -21.08 24.06
N THR A 441 -4.01 -21.56 25.19
CA THR A 441 -5.42 -21.42 25.56
C THR A 441 -5.68 -20.47 26.72
N ASP A 442 -4.65 -19.98 27.41
CA ASP A 442 -4.84 -19.03 28.51
C ASP A 442 -5.11 -17.61 27.99
N ARG A 443 -5.49 -16.69 28.88
CA ARG A 443 -5.74 -15.28 28.56
C ARG A 443 -4.47 -14.61 28.06
N ILE A 444 -4.59 -13.86 26.96
CA ILE A 444 -3.53 -12.99 26.42
C ILE A 444 -4.04 -11.55 26.50
N VAL A 445 -3.26 -10.69 27.15
CA VAL A 445 -3.55 -9.26 27.24
C VAL A 445 -2.40 -8.50 26.62
N MET A 446 -2.67 -7.68 25.62
CA MET A 446 -1.72 -6.76 25.00
C MET A 446 -2.10 -5.33 25.37
N CYS A 447 -1.18 -4.58 25.98
CA CYS A 447 -1.41 -3.18 26.32
C CYS A 447 -0.50 -2.25 25.52
N THR A 448 -0.98 -1.05 25.22
CA THR A 448 -0.24 -0.05 24.45
C THR A 448 -0.66 1.34 24.85
N MET A 449 0.27 2.30 24.75
CA MET A 449 -0.04 3.73 24.90
C MET A 449 -0.68 4.32 23.63
N ASP A 450 -0.64 3.59 22.51
CA ASP A 450 -1.26 4.03 21.26
C ASP A 450 -2.79 4.00 21.40
N LYS A 451 -3.47 4.96 20.77
CA LYS A 451 -4.93 5.02 20.67
C LYS A 451 -5.52 4.12 19.57
N HIS A 452 -4.65 3.50 18.76
CA HIS A 452 -5.01 2.71 17.59
C HIS A 452 -4.63 1.24 17.75
N LEU A 453 -5.39 0.36 17.10
CA LEU A 453 -5.03 -1.05 16.91
C LEU A 453 -3.67 -1.19 16.20
N PRO A 454 -2.95 -2.32 16.35
CA PRO A 454 -1.67 -2.54 15.67
C PRO A 454 -1.69 -2.15 14.19
N TYR A 455 -0.73 -1.31 13.77
CA TYR A 455 -0.67 -0.76 12.42
C TYR A 455 0.75 -0.80 11.82
N ASP A 456 0.81 -0.73 10.49
CA ASP A 456 2.03 -0.79 9.67
C ASP A 456 2.84 0.53 9.75
N ARG A 457 3.77 0.59 10.71
CA ARG A 457 4.63 1.77 10.91
C ARG A 457 5.54 2.11 9.71
N PRO A 458 6.12 1.14 8.97
CA PRO A 458 6.88 1.42 7.75
C PRO A 458 6.16 2.28 6.70
N LYS A 459 4.82 2.25 6.65
CA LYS A 459 4.04 3.10 5.74
C LYS A 459 3.97 4.56 6.18
N LEU A 460 4.15 4.89 7.46
CA LEU A 460 4.03 6.27 7.96
C LEU A 460 4.96 7.26 7.25
N SER A 461 6.17 6.85 6.89
CA SER A 461 7.17 7.71 6.21
C SER A 461 7.08 7.67 4.68
N LYS A 462 6.21 6.83 4.12
CA LYS A 462 6.06 6.61 2.67
C LYS A 462 4.71 7.10 2.16
N CYS A 463 3.67 6.96 2.98
CA CYS A 463 2.29 7.34 2.74
C CYS A 463 1.80 8.21 3.91
N LEU A 464 2.27 9.47 3.97
CA LEU A 464 2.07 10.34 5.13
C LEU A 464 0.59 10.64 5.46
N GLU A 465 -0.31 10.51 4.48
CA GLU A 465 -1.73 10.86 4.60
C GLU A 465 -2.66 9.66 4.87
N SER A 466 -2.10 8.48 5.14
CA SER A 466 -2.92 7.31 5.47
C SER A 466 -3.58 7.45 6.84
N THR A 467 -4.84 7.01 6.94
CA THR A 467 -5.53 6.93 8.24
C THR A 467 -5.02 5.73 9.04
N ALA A 468 -5.27 5.72 10.35
CA ALA A 468 -4.86 4.61 11.19
C ALA A 468 -5.52 3.29 10.75
N GLU A 469 -6.79 3.35 10.33
CA GLU A 469 -7.60 2.22 9.85
C GLU A 469 -7.00 1.60 8.57
N GLN A 470 -6.59 2.43 7.61
CA GLN A 470 -5.91 1.97 6.39
C GLN A 470 -4.55 1.30 6.66
N LEU A 471 -3.94 1.64 7.80
CA LEU A 471 -2.66 1.10 8.24
C LEU A 471 -2.82 -0.12 9.15
N GLN A 472 -4.04 -0.47 9.60
CA GLN A 472 -4.27 -1.57 10.52
C GLN A 472 -3.75 -2.90 9.97
N LEU A 473 -3.07 -3.64 10.82
CA LEU A 473 -2.53 -4.96 10.48
C LEU A 473 -3.57 -6.07 10.65
N ARG A 474 -4.50 -5.89 11.59
CA ARG A 474 -5.62 -6.78 11.91
C ARG A 474 -6.83 -5.94 12.32
N SER A 475 -8.02 -6.39 11.97
CA SER A 475 -9.28 -5.75 12.37
C SER A 475 -9.58 -5.96 13.86
N SER A 476 -10.51 -5.20 14.41
CA SER A 476 -11.08 -5.44 15.75
C SER A 476 -11.60 -6.88 15.89
N ASP A 477 -12.31 -7.34 14.86
CA ASP A 477 -12.99 -8.64 14.86
C ASP A 477 -11.99 -9.79 14.90
N PHE A 478 -10.80 -9.60 14.31
CA PHE A 478 -9.72 -10.58 14.42
C PHE A 478 -9.32 -10.80 15.88
N PHE A 479 -9.12 -9.73 16.65
CA PHE A 479 -8.70 -9.84 18.05
C PHE A 479 -9.79 -10.48 18.92
N GLN A 480 -11.05 -10.10 18.69
CA GLN A 480 -12.20 -10.70 19.38
C GLN A 480 -12.35 -12.18 19.03
N THR A 481 -12.24 -12.55 17.75
CA THR A 481 -12.41 -13.93 17.27
C THR A 481 -11.39 -14.90 17.88
N HIS A 482 -10.18 -14.41 18.17
CA HIS A 482 -9.06 -15.20 18.68
C HIS A 482 -8.75 -14.94 20.17
N ASP A 483 -9.67 -14.29 20.89
CA ASP A 483 -9.57 -14.00 22.32
C ASP A 483 -8.23 -13.34 22.71
N ILE A 484 -7.81 -12.33 21.94
CA ILE A 484 -6.64 -11.49 22.23
C ILE A 484 -7.17 -10.16 22.73
N GLU A 485 -7.00 -9.89 24.02
CA GLU A 485 -7.47 -8.65 24.63
C GLU A 485 -6.47 -7.52 24.36
N ILE A 486 -6.96 -6.37 23.89
CA ILE A 486 -6.12 -5.19 23.64
C ILE A 486 -6.58 -4.03 24.50
N LEU A 487 -5.65 -3.52 25.31
CA LEU A 487 -5.83 -2.34 26.14
C LEU A 487 -5.12 -1.15 25.48
N LEU A 488 -5.88 -0.35 24.74
CA LEU A 488 -5.42 0.91 24.13
C LEU A 488 -5.28 2.02 25.17
N GLU A 489 -4.43 3.01 24.88
CA GLU A 489 -4.18 4.18 25.75
C GLU A 489 -3.77 3.82 27.20
N LYS A 490 -3.18 2.64 27.38
CA LYS A 490 -2.65 2.15 28.66
C LYS A 490 -1.12 2.20 28.66
N GLU A 491 -0.57 3.28 29.22
CA GLU A 491 0.88 3.41 29.42
C GLU A 491 1.32 2.68 30.71
N VAL A 492 2.26 1.75 30.56
CA VAL A 492 2.95 1.10 31.68
C VAL A 492 4.04 2.02 32.23
N VAL A 493 4.04 2.23 33.55
CA VAL A 493 5.00 3.12 34.24
C VAL A 493 5.93 2.39 35.20
N SER A 494 5.61 1.16 35.61
CA SER A 494 6.55 0.30 36.35
C SER A 494 6.22 -1.19 36.21
N VAL A 495 7.24 -2.02 36.43
CA VAL A 495 7.13 -3.48 36.51
C VAL A 495 7.79 -3.92 37.81
N ASP A 496 7.07 -4.70 38.62
CA ASP A 496 7.61 -5.40 39.77
C ASP A 496 7.71 -6.90 39.44
N VAL A 497 8.93 -7.41 39.35
CA VAL A 497 9.19 -8.82 39.01
C VAL A 497 9.05 -9.76 40.20
N LYS A 498 9.09 -9.24 41.44
CA LYS A 498 8.92 -10.04 42.67
C LYS A 498 7.46 -10.40 42.87
N THR A 499 6.58 -9.41 42.73
CA THR A 499 5.12 -9.58 42.80
C THR A 499 4.49 -9.90 41.45
N ARG A 500 5.31 -9.95 40.37
CA ARG A 500 4.87 -10.17 38.99
C ARG A 500 3.70 -9.26 38.59
N THR A 501 3.84 -7.97 38.90
CA THR A 501 2.78 -6.97 38.67
C THR A 501 3.30 -5.84 37.79
N VAL A 502 2.45 -5.37 36.88
CA VAL A 502 2.65 -4.17 36.07
C VAL A 502 1.72 -3.07 36.58
N THR A 503 2.26 -1.85 36.74
CA THR A 503 1.48 -0.67 37.11
C THR A 503 1.37 0.27 35.92
N PHE A 504 0.15 0.71 35.65
CA PHE A 504 -0.20 1.66 34.60
C PHE A 504 -0.22 3.10 35.12
N ARG A 505 -0.15 4.08 34.22
CA ARG A 505 -0.12 5.52 34.57
C ARG A 505 -1.35 5.96 35.36
N ASP A 506 -2.50 5.37 35.11
CA ASP A 506 -3.76 5.63 35.80
C ASP A 506 -3.86 4.96 37.20
N GLY A 507 -2.80 4.28 37.63
CA GLY A 507 -2.74 3.58 38.91
C GLY A 507 -3.30 2.16 38.87
N PHE A 508 -3.90 1.73 37.75
CA PHE A 508 -4.34 0.36 37.57
C PHE A 508 -3.14 -0.61 37.65
N LYS A 509 -3.36 -1.79 38.21
CA LYS A 509 -2.34 -2.83 38.37
C LYS A 509 -2.82 -4.14 37.78
N MET A 510 -1.93 -4.83 37.09
CA MET A 510 -2.19 -6.14 36.49
C MET A 510 -1.06 -7.11 36.81
N GLU A 511 -1.40 -8.22 37.45
CA GLU A 511 -0.47 -9.33 37.67
C GLU A 511 -0.16 -10.05 36.34
N TYR A 512 0.87 -10.87 36.26
CA TYR A 512 1.14 -11.70 35.08
C TYR A 512 1.82 -13.01 35.44
N ARG A 513 1.63 -14.04 34.61
CA ARG A 513 2.42 -15.27 34.68
C ARG A 513 3.68 -15.18 33.84
N LYS A 514 3.54 -14.67 32.62
CA LYS A 514 4.63 -14.39 31.69
C LYS A 514 4.46 -12.96 31.17
N LEU A 515 5.57 -12.26 31.01
CA LEU A 515 5.61 -10.90 30.51
C LEU A 515 6.42 -10.84 29.21
N PHE A 516 5.89 -10.18 28.19
CA PHE A 516 6.63 -9.81 26.99
C PHE A 516 6.77 -8.30 26.88
N ILE A 517 8.00 -7.79 26.89
CA ILE A 517 8.30 -6.36 26.74
C ILE A 517 8.61 -6.08 25.26
N ALA A 518 7.66 -5.47 24.56
CA ALA A 518 7.70 -5.13 23.14
C ALA A 518 7.53 -3.63 22.89
N THR A 519 8.07 -2.80 23.79
CA THR A 519 7.86 -1.33 23.82
C THR A 519 8.59 -0.57 22.71
N GLY A 520 9.48 -1.25 21.98
CA GLY A 520 10.23 -0.67 20.87
C GLY A 520 11.10 0.52 21.28
N SER A 521 11.06 1.59 20.49
CA SER A 521 11.92 2.76 20.64
C SER A 521 11.13 4.08 20.63
N ARG A 522 11.72 5.13 21.20
CA ARG A 522 11.25 6.52 21.15
C ARG A 522 12.22 7.37 20.31
N PRO A 523 11.74 8.33 19.52
CA PRO A 523 12.61 9.27 18.80
C PRO A 523 13.59 9.97 19.74
N LYS A 524 14.84 10.16 19.31
CA LYS A 524 15.82 10.91 20.10
C LYS A 524 15.45 12.40 20.11
N PRO A 525 15.41 13.04 21.29
CA PRO A 525 15.24 14.48 21.36
C PRO A 525 16.47 15.17 20.76
N LEU A 526 16.25 16.30 20.07
CA LEU A 526 17.31 17.19 19.62
C LEU A 526 17.36 18.40 20.56
N SER A 527 18.55 18.81 20.97
CA SER A 527 18.73 20.03 21.75
C SER A 527 18.98 21.23 20.81
N TYR A 528 18.15 22.26 20.91
CA TYR A 528 18.27 23.52 20.18
C TYR A 528 17.68 24.67 21.02
N LYS A 529 17.99 25.93 20.65
CA LYS A 529 17.35 27.12 21.23
C LYS A 529 15.97 27.36 20.62
N GLY A 530 15.00 27.85 21.42
CA GLY A 530 13.60 28.04 20.98
C GLY A 530 12.75 26.78 21.16
N LYS A 531 12.77 26.19 22.37
CA LYS A 531 12.16 24.87 22.65
C LYS A 531 10.64 24.82 22.58
N ASP A 532 9.96 25.97 22.60
CA ASP A 532 8.50 26.07 22.65
C ASP A 532 7.86 26.45 21.30
N VAL A 533 8.59 26.28 20.20
CA VAL A 533 8.09 26.55 18.84
C VAL A 533 7.36 25.31 18.30
N GLY A 534 6.09 25.49 17.91
CA GLY A 534 5.26 24.47 17.26
C GLY A 534 5.69 24.18 15.82
N ASN A 535 5.02 23.22 15.18
CA ASN A 535 5.35 22.67 13.84
C ASN A 535 6.73 21.99 13.75
N VAL A 536 7.22 21.50 14.87
CA VAL A 536 8.43 20.67 14.95
C VAL A 536 8.00 19.27 15.37
N PHE A 537 8.21 18.30 14.49
CA PHE A 537 7.69 16.94 14.64
C PHE A 537 8.81 15.91 14.72
N HIS A 538 8.52 14.83 15.44
CA HIS A 538 9.10 13.52 15.14
C HIS A 538 8.02 12.70 14.43
N LEU A 539 8.41 11.74 13.60
CA LEU A 539 7.45 10.85 12.95
C LEU A 539 7.36 9.52 13.71
N ARG A 540 6.25 9.28 14.40
CA ARG A 540 6.02 8.00 15.10
C ARG A 540 4.60 7.46 14.97
N THR A 541 3.59 8.31 14.88
CA THR A 541 2.16 7.94 14.79
C THR A 541 1.52 8.37 13.47
N PRO A 542 0.33 7.86 13.12
CA PRO A 542 -0.46 8.37 12.00
C PRO A 542 -0.75 9.88 12.13
N GLU A 543 -0.95 10.39 13.35
CA GLU A 543 -1.21 11.82 13.59
C GLU A 543 0.01 12.68 13.23
N ASP A 544 1.21 12.22 13.59
CA ASP A 544 2.45 12.90 13.21
C ASP A 544 2.56 12.97 11.69
N ALA A 545 2.34 11.85 11.01
CA ALA A 545 2.43 11.73 9.56
C ALA A 545 1.46 12.70 8.84
N ASN A 546 0.19 12.68 9.24
CA ASN A 546 -0.86 13.52 8.68
C ASN A 546 -0.62 15.01 8.95
N SER A 547 -0.15 15.35 10.17
CA SER A 547 0.18 16.72 10.55
C SER A 547 1.34 17.26 9.72
N ILE A 548 2.39 16.44 9.52
CA ILE A 548 3.53 16.78 8.68
C ILE A 548 3.07 17.03 7.24
N ALA A 549 2.30 16.13 6.64
CA ALA A 549 1.81 16.29 5.27
C ALA A 549 0.96 17.56 5.10
N THR A 550 0.00 17.78 6.00
CA THR A 550 -0.91 18.93 5.96
C THR A 550 -0.16 20.25 6.09
N LEU A 551 0.77 20.35 7.04
CA LEU A 551 1.52 21.58 7.29
C LEU A 551 2.62 21.83 6.26
N ALA A 552 3.15 20.78 5.63
CA ALA A 552 4.14 20.91 4.57
C ALA A 552 3.54 21.37 3.24
N SER A 553 2.25 21.13 3.00
CA SER A 553 1.58 21.42 1.73
C SER A 553 1.78 22.88 1.30
N SER A 554 2.38 23.07 0.12
CA SER A 554 2.74 24.37 -0.48
C SER A 554 3.63 25.27 0.41
N LYS A 555 4.36 24.69 1.38
CA LYS A 555 5.17 25.41 2.37
C LYS A 555 6.62 24.91 2.42
N ASN A 556 7.47 25.53 3.24
CA ASN A 556 8.88 25.16 3.36
C ASN A 556 9.05 24.09 4.45
N ALA A 557 9.52 22.91 4.06
CA ALA A 557 9.83 21.81 4.97
C ALA A 557 11.34 21.69 5.22
N VAL A 558 11.72 21.58 6.49
CA VAL A 558 13.09 21.28 6.90
C VAL A 558 13.14 19.91 7.57
N ILE A 559 14.05 19.06 7.14
CA ILE A 559 14.28 17.74 7.70
C ILE A 559 15.64 17.74 8.39
N VAL A 560 15.70 17.29 9.64
CA VAL A 560 16.94 17.18 10.43
C VAL A 560 17.29 15.71 10.60
N GLY A 561 18.33 15.27 9.89
CA GLY A 561 18.82 13.89 9.92
C GLY A 561 18.74 13.22 8.55
N THR A 562 19.81 12.51 8.21
CA THR A 562 20.03 11.89 6.89
C THR A 562 20.00 10.36 6.93
N SER A 563 19.14 9.82 7.79
CA SER A 563 18.86 8.37 7.88
C SER A 563 17.53 8.01 7.19
N PHE A 564 17.16 6.74 7.17
CA PHE A 564 15.96 6.21 6.49
C PHE A 564 14.69 7.03 6.71
N ILE A 565 14.27 7.26 7.95
CA ILE A 565 13.00 7.97 8.21
C ILE A 565 13.06 9.41 7.69
N GLY A 566 14.14 10.15 7.97
CA GLY A 566 14.29 11.53 7.51
C GLY A 566 14.29 11.64 5.98
N MET A 567 15.03 10.76 5.32
CA MET A 567 15.13 10.74 3.87
C MET A 567 13.83 10.27 3.19
N GLU A 568 13.12 9.31 3.76
CA GLU A 568 11.79 8.89 3.27
C GLU A 568 10.77 10.04 3.39
N VAL A 569 10.73 10.74 4.53
CA VAL A 569 9.87 11.92 4.69
C VAL A 569 10.25 13.03 3.71
N ALA A 570 11.56 13.29 3.53
CA ALA A 570 12.02 14.27 2.55
C ALA A 570 11.51 13.93 1.13
N ALA A 571 11.59 12.65 0.73
CA ALA A 571 11.09 12.20 -0.56
C ALA A 571 9.56 12.31 -0.68
N ALA A 572 8.82 11.90 0.36
CA ALA A 572 7.36 11.96 0.38
C ALA A 572 6.78 13.38 0.34
N LEU A 573 7.58 14.37 0.78
CA LEU A 573 7.18 15.78 0.78
C LEU A 573 7.56 16.53 -0.49
N THR A 574 8.46 16.02 -1.33
CA THR A 574 8.97 16.74 -2.51
C THR A 574 7.87 17.21 -3.47
N ASP A 575 6.81 16.42 -3.66
CA ASP A 575 5.72 16.78 -4.58
C ASP A 575 4.63 17.63 -3.93
N LYS A 576 4.66 17.78 -2.59
CA LYS A 576 3.63 18.47 -1.81
C LYS A 576 4.10 19.82 -1.26
N ALA A 577 5.35 19.90 -0.84
CA ALA A 577 5.95 21.08 -0.25
C ALA A 577 6.43 22.07 -1.31
N HIS A 578 6.44 23.37 -0.98
CA HIS A 578 7.05 24.38 -1.83
C HIS A 578 8.58 24.19 -1.91
N SER A 579 9.21 23.81 -0.80
CA SER A 579 10.62 23.43 -0.79
C SER A 579 10.93 22.42 0.31
N VAL A 580 11.92 21.56 0.06
CA VAL A 580 12.43 20.59 1.04
C VAL A 580 13.92 20.82 1.24
N SER A 581 14.33 21.04 2.48
CA SER A 581 15.74 21.18 2.88
C SER A 581 16.11 20.10 3.88
N VAL A 582 17.25 19.44 3.70
CA VAL A 582 17.74 18.37 4.58
C VAL A 582 19.04 18.80 5.24
N ILE A 583 19.10 18.70 6.57
CA ILE A 583 20.29 19.00 7.38
C ILE A 583 20.90 17.69 7.86
N GLY A 584 22.21 17.53 7.66
CA GLY A 584 22.95 16.35 8.05
C GLY A 584 24.29 16.69 8.70
N ILE A 585 24.66 15.95 9.73
CA ILE A 585 25.97 16.08 10.39
C ILE A 585 27.09 15.35 9.64
N GLU A 586 26.71 14.42 8.76
CA GLU A 586 27.65 13.66 7.94
C GLU A 586 27.82 14.31 6.56
N ALA A 587 28.84 13.87 5.81
CA ALA A 587 29.12 14.41 4.48
C ALA A 587 28.11 13.94 3.41
N VAL A 588 27.51 12.75 3.59
CA VAL A 588 26.54 12.15 2.68
C VAL A 588 25.43 11.44 3.46
N PRO A 589 24.22 11.30 2.91
CA PRO A 589 23.15 10.55 3.56
C PRO A 589 23.50 9.06 3.65
N PHE A 590 22.91 8.38 4.64
CA PHE A 590 23.09 6.94 4.86
C PHE A 590 24.52 6.45 5.08
N ARG A 591 25.52 7.32 5.26
CA ARG A 591 26.94 6.93 5.27
C ARG A 591 27.22 5.72 6.18
N LYS A 592 26.67 5.72 7.40
CA LYS A 592 26.83 4.60 8.35
C LYS A 592 26.22 3.28 7.86
N ALA A 593 25.09 3.33 7.15
CA ALA A 593 24.34 2.14 6.75
C ALA A 593 24.71 1.63 5.34
N LEU A 594 24.97 2.54 4.40
CA LEU A 594 25.17 2.24 2.98
C LEU A 594 26.55 2.68 2.45
N GLY A 595 27.38 3.31 3.29
CA GLY A 595 28.70 3.78 2.87
C GLY A 595 28.66 5.03 2.00
N GLU A 596 29.85 5.54 1.70
CA GLU A 596 29.99 6.83 1.05
C GLU A 596 29.59 6.81 -0.44
N LYS A 597 29.98 5.75 -1.17
CA LYS A 597 29.70 5.61 -2.61
C LYS A 597 28.20 5.63 -2.90
N VAL A 598 27.44 4.77 -2.21
CA VAL A 598 25.98 4.69 -2.33
C VAL A 598 25.32 5.96 -1.79
N GLY A 599 25.79 6.48 -0.66
CA GLY A 599 25.29 7.74 -0.09
C GLY A 599 25.38 8.92 -1.05
N LYS A 600 26.48 9.07 -1.80
CA LYS A 600 26.64 10.10 -2.85
C LYS A 600 25.64 9.93 -4.00
N ALA A 601 25.47 8.71 -4.49
CA ALA A 601 24.51 8.43 -5.57
C ALA A 601 23.07 8.77 -5.15
N LEU A 602 22.69 8.41 -3.93
CA LEU A 602 21.38 8.76 -3.37
C LEU A 602 21.25 10.26 -3.12
N MET A 603 22.30 10.94 -2.68
CA MET A 603 22.29 12.40 -2.53
C MET A 603 21.97 13.09 -3.87
N LYS A 604 22.64 12.68 -4.96
CA LYS A 604 22.35 13.19 -6.32
C LYS A 604 20.89 12.95 -6.71
N LEU A 605 20.34 11.77 -6.42
CA LEU A 605 18.91 11.47 -6.67
C LEU A 605 17.99 12.45 -5.94
N PHE A 606 18.28 12.80 -4.69
CA PHE A 606 17.49 13.75 -3.94
C PHE A 606 17.64 15.18 -4.49
N GLU A 607 18.85 15.59 -4.86
CA GLU A 607 19.12 16.89 -5.47
C GLU A 607 18.43 17.05 -6.84
N SER A 608 18.43 16.00 -7.67
CA SER A 608 17.68 16.00 -8.93
C SER A 608 16.17 16.11 -8.73
N ASN A 609 15.69 15.69 -7.55
CA ASN A 609 14.32 15.87 -7.08
C ASN A 609 14.15 17.15 -6.25
N ARG A 610 15.00 18.17 -6.47
CA ARG A 610 14.90 19.53 -5.91
C ARG A 610 15.05 19.63 -4.39
N VAL A 611 15.56 18.58 -3.73
CA VAL A 611 15.88 18.61 -2.30
C VAL A 611 17.22 19.33 -2.10
N LYS A 612 17.26 20.28 -1.15
CA LYS A 612 18.47 21.05 -0.85
C LYS A 612 19.17 20.50 0.38
N PHE A 613 20.44 20.12 0.26
CA PHE A 613 21.21 19.60 1.39
C PHE A 613 22.05 20.67 2.09
N TYR A 614 22.15 20.52 3.40
CA TYR A 614 22.96 21.31 4.31
C TYR A 614 23.78 20.33 5.16
N MET A 615 24.78 19.74 4.54
CA MET A 615 25.65 18.71 5.13
C MET A 615 26.72 19.31 6.03
N LEU A 616 27.31 18.48 6.87
CA LEU A 616 28.28 18.87 7.91
C LEU A 616 27.78 20.07 8.74
N ASN A 617 26.47 20.06 9.04
CA ASN A 617 25.80 21.14 9.74
C ASN A 617 24.84 20.60 10.81
N GLU A 618 24.53 21.46 11.77
CA GLU A 618 23.62 21.17 12.87
C GLU A 618 22.67 22.33 13.08
N VAL A 619 21.49 22.03 13.63
CA VAL A 619 20.56 23.05 14.10
C VAL A 619 21.13 23.72 15.34
N TRP A 620 21.09 25.06 15.36
CA TRP A 620 21.43 25.88 16.51
C TRP A 620 20.18 26.40 17.23
N GLU A 621 19.24 26.96 16.47
CA GLU A 621 18.06 27.64 16.98
C GLU A 621 16.88 27.45 16.02
N MET A 622 15.69 27.26 16.59
CA MET A 622 14.42 27.31 15.87
C MET A 622 13.71 28.60 16.27
N ARG A 623 13.38 29.44 15.28
CA ARG A 623 12.69 30.71 15.51
C ARG A 623 11.27 30.61 15.02
N GLY A 624 10.36 31.12 15.83
CA GLY A 624 8.94 31.16 15.51
C GLY A 624 8.35 32.56 15.58
N HIS A 625 7.21 32.73 14.93
CA HIS A 625 6.34 33.89 15.05
C HIS A 625 4.98 33.39 15.55
N ASN A 626 4.41 34.04 16.59
CA ASN A 626 3.20 33.59 17.28
C ASN A 626 3.27 32.10 17.71
N GLY A 627 4.45 31.68 18.19
CA GLY A 627 4.70 30.29 18.63
C GLY A 627 4.82 29.26 17.50
N GLN A 628 4.75 29.65 16.22
CA GLN A 628 4.80 28.75 15.06
C GLN A 628 6.13 28.90 14.33
N LEU A 629 6.73 27.78 13.87
CA LEU A 629 8.02 27.79 13.17
C LEU A 629 8.00 28.71 11.94
N LYS A 630 9.07 29.49 11.80
CA LYS A 630 9.35 30.32 10.61
C LYS A 630 10.77 30.14 10.09
N GLU A 631 11.73 29.89 10.97
CA GLU A 631 13.13 29.77 10.58
C GLU A 631 13.86 28.69 11.37
N VAL A 632 14.78 28.00 10.70
CA VAL A 632 15.77 27.11 11.30
C VAL A 632 17.15 27.72 11.08
N VAL A 633 17.83 28.07 12.17
CA VAL A 633 19.18 28.63 12.17
C VAL A 633 20.18 27.50 12.38
N LEU A 634 21.15 27.41 11.49
CA LEU A 634 22.23 26.43 11.57
C LEU A 634 23.40 26.97 12.39
N LYS A 635 24.24 26.07 12.92
CA LYS A 635 25.50 26.45 13.61
C LYS A 635 26.44 27.23 12.69
N SER A 636 26.35 27.06 11.37
CA SER A 636 27.13 27.86 10.41
C SER A 636 26.66 29.33 10.30
N GLY A 637 25.59 29.72 10.99
CA GLY A 637 24.96 31.04 10.88
C GLY A 637 23.95 31.17 9.72
N LYS A 638 23.80 30.14 8.87
CA LYS A 638 22.82 30.15 7.79
C LYS A 638 21.41 30.00 8.35
N VAL A 639 20.46 30.76 7.79
CA VAL A 639 19.06 30.75 8.21
C VAL A 639 18.20 30.17 7.08
N LEU A 640 17.41 29.16 7.39
CA LEU A 640 16.49 28.49 6.47
C LEU A 640 15.06 28.89 6.81
N ARG A 641 14.26 29.29 5.82
CA ARG A 641 12.81 29.42 6.01
C ARG A 641 12.21 28.03 6.20
N ALA A 642 11.37 27.88 7.22
CA ALA A 642 10.75 26.63 7.59
C ALA A 642 9.38 26.89 8.20
N ASP A 643 8.34 26.29 7.64
CA ASP A 643 7.00 26.30 8.21
C ASP A 643 6.72 25.00 8.98
N VAL A 644 7.44 23.93 8.62
CA VAL A 644 7.43 22.62 9.29
C VAL A 644 8.86 22.07 9.38
N CYS A 645 9.18 21.46 10.53
CA CYS A 645 10.45 20.79 10.75
C CYS A 645 10.21 19.34 11.19
N VAL A 646 10.94 18.38 10.62
CA VAL A 646 10.89 16.96 11.02
C VAL A 646 12.25 16.50 11.51
N ILE A 647 12.32 16.01 12.74
CA ILE A 647 13.55 15.53 13.39
C ILE A 647 13.62 14.01 13.28
N GLY A 648 14.60 13.53 12.52
CA GLY A 648 14.85 12.11 12.20
C GLY A 648 16.27 11.65 12.53
N ILE A 649 16.78 11.98 13.73
CA ILE A 649 18.16 11.73 14.16
C ILE A 649 18.38 10.39 14.88
N GLY A 650 17.47 9.44 14.69
CA GLY A 650 17.47 8.11 15.32
C GLY A 650 16.60 8.01 16.57
N SER A 651 16.67 6.86 17.25
CA SER A 651 15.80 6.52 18.39
C SER A 651 16.59 5.92 19.56
N SER A 652 15.96 5.88 20.73
CA SER A 652 16.43 5.22 21.96
C SER A 652 15.41 4.20 22.45
N PRO A 653 15.83 3.09 23.09
CA PRO A 653 14.91 2.07 23.57
C PRO A 653 13.94 2.63 24.62
N ALA A 654 12.67 2.20 24.56
CA ALA A 654 11.61 2.68 25.44
C ALA A 654 11.59 1.88 26.76
N THR A 655 12.60 2.09 27.62
CA THR A 655 12.86 1.27 28.82
C THR A 655 12.86 2.03 30.14
N ALA A 656 12.53 3.33 30.13
CA ALA A 656 12.60 4.17 31.32
C ALA A 656 11.84 3.62 32.54
N PHE A 657 10.71 2.94 32.32
CA PHE A 657 9.87 2.32 33.36
C PHE A 657 10.49 1.07 34.03
N LEU A 658 11.61 0.56 33.50
CA LEU A 658 12.30 -0.64 34.00
C LEU A 658 13.46 -0.33 34.96
N LYS A 659 13.80 0.94 35.19
CA LYS A 659 14.97 1.32 36.02
C LYS A 659 15.00 0.68 37.41
N GLN A 660 13.84 0.39 38.00
CA GLN A 660 13.70 -0.20 39.33
C GLN A 660 13.04 -1.59 39.29
N SER A 661 12.88 -2.20 38.11
CA SER A 661 12.18 -3.48 37.98
C SER A 661 13.06 -4.71 38.26
N GLY A 662 14.39 -4.55 38.25
CA GLY A 662 15.34 -5.66 38.27
C GLY A 662 15.61 -6.30 36.91
N VAL A 663 14.92 -5.86 35.84
CA VAL A 663 15.28 -6.21 34.46
C VAL A 663 16.56 -5.45 34.08
N HIS A 664 17.59 -6.19 33.70
CA HIS A 664 18.88 -5.62 33.33
C HIS A 664 18.78 -4.86 32.00
N MET A 665 19.38 -3.68 31.96
CA MET A 665 19.55 -2.86 30.76
C MET A 665 21.03 -2.55 30.58
N ASP A 666 21.50 -2.52 29.33
CA ASP A 666 22.86 -2.10 29.03
C ASP A 666 23.05 -0.58 29.24
N SER A 667 24.28 -0.09 29.05
CA SER A 667 24.61 1.34 29.22
C SER A 667 23.87 2.28 28.24
N LYS A 668 23.26 1.73 27.18
CA LYS A 668 22.46 2.47 26.19
C LYS A 668 20.95 2.32 26.44
N GLY A 669 20.57 1.56 27.46
CA GLY A 669 19.18 1.32 27.86
C GLY A 669 18.50 0.15 27.15
N PHE A 670 19.19 -0.65 26.33
CA PHE A 670 18.60 -1.83 25.69
C PHE A 670 18.52 -3.00 26.65
N ILE A 671 17.50 -3.86 26.50
CA ILE A 671 17.34 -5.07 27.31
C ILE A 671 18.15 -6.21 26.67
N PRO A 672 19.21 -6.74 27.31
CA PRO A 672 19.91 -7.89 26.80
C PRO A 672 19.06 -9.16 26.97
N VAL A 673 18.87 -9.91 25.89
CA VAL A 673 18.15 -11.19 25.89
C VAL A 673 19.06 -12.35 25.47
N ASN A 674 18.68 -13.57 25.85
CA ASN A 674 19.31 -14.79 25.36
C ASN A 674 18.76 -15.17 23.96
N LYS A 675 19.12 -16.35 23.43
CA LYS A 675 18.67 -16.82 22.11
C LYS A 675 17.16 -17.08 22.02
N THR A 676 16.51 -17.33 23.16
CA THR A 676 15.08 -17.61 23.30
C THR A 676 14.27 -16.35 23.70
N MET A 677 14.87 -15.17 23.56
CA MET A 677 14.29 -13.85 23.88
C MET A 677 13.96 -13.63 25.36
N GLN A 678 14.46 -14.48 26.25
CA GLN A 678 14.29 -14.30 27.70
C GLN A 678 15.30 -13.29 28.24
N THR A 679 14.84 -12.46 29.18
CA THR A 679 15.68 -11.50 29.92
C THR A 679 16.47 -12.21 31.04
N ASN A 680 17.10 -11.44 31.93
CA ASN A 680 17.72 -11.99 33.15
C ASN A 680 16.70 -12.49 34.19
N ILE A 681 15.40 -12.23 34.00
CA ILE A 681 14.33 -12.62 34.92
C ILE A 681 13.53 -13.77 34.31
N ASP A 682 13.36 -14.86 35.05
CA ASP A 682 12.54 -15.98 34.59
C ASP A 682 11.09 -15.55 34.35
N GLY A 683 10.52 -16.04 33.25
CA GLY A 683 9.18 -15.67 32.79
C GLY A 683 9.04 -14.27 32.19
N VAL A 684 10.11 -13.47 32.12
CA VAL A 684 10.10 -12.16 31.45
C VAL A 684 10.93 -12.22 30.17
N PHE A 685 10.28 -11.90 29.06
CA PHE A 685 10.82 -11.92 27.70
C PHE A 685 10.77 -10.49 27.12
N ALA A 686 11.58 -10.23 26.11
CA ALA A 686 11.56 -8.94 25.40
C ALA A 686 11.89 -9.10 23.91
N GLY A 687 11.37 -8.20 23.07
CA GLY A 687 11.59 -8.24 21.62
C GLY A 687 11.21 -6.94 20.91
N GLY A 688 11.55 -6.83 19.63
CA GLY A 688 11.49 -5.61 18.85
C GLY A 688 12.70 -4.70 19.08
N ASP A 689 12.57 -3.41 18.76
CA ASP A 689 13.68 -2.44 18.82
C ASP A 689 14.31 -2.29 20.21
N VAL A 690 13.64 -2.74 21.27
CA VAL A 690 14.03 -2.54 22.68
C VAL A 690 15.19 -3.43 23.14
N VAL A 691 15.52 -4.48 22.38
CA VAL A 691 16.47 -5.51 22.84
C VAL A 691 17.85 -5.43 22.19
N MET A 692 18.86 -5.95 22.91
CA MET A 692 20.05 -6.51 22.30
C MET A 692 19.98 -8.03 22.34
N PHE A 693 20.17 -8.69 21.21
CA PHE A 693 20.06 -10.14 21.07
C PHE A 693 21.30 -10.73 20.39
N PRO A 694 21.64 -12.01 20.65
CA PRO A 694 22.72 -12.70 19.95
C PRO A 694 22.32 -13.01 18.50
N LEU A 695 23.03 -12.44 17.52
CA LEU A 695 22.81 -12.73 16.10
C LEU A 695 23.69 -13.91 15.65
N ALA A 696 23.05 -15.04 15.31
CA ALA A 696 23.75 -16.26 14.86
C ALA A 696 24.67 -16.01 13.67
N LEU A 697 24.22 -15.22 12.68
CA LEU A 697 24.99 -14.84 11.47
C LEU A 697 26.32 -14.13 11.78
N ARG A 698 26.50 -13.60 12.99
CA ARG A 698 27.72 -12.92 13.44
C ARG A 698 28.30 -13.58 14.69
N SER A 699 28.36 -14.91 14.69
CA SER A 699 28.93 -15.71 15.78
C SER A 699 28.32 -15.38 17.15
N ASN A 700 27.00 -15.19 17.19
CA ASN A 700 26.23 -14.79 18.38
C ASN A 700 26.64 -13.46 19.01
N LYS A 701 27.29 -12.56 18.25
CA LYS A 701 27.52 -11.17 18.69
C LYS A 701 26.19 -10.54 19.10
N LYS A 702 26.17 -9.89 20.27
CA LYS A 702 25.00 -9.12 20.73
C LYS A 702 24.86 -7.87 19.86
N VAL A 703 23.71 -7.72 19.23
CA VAL A 703 23.40 -6.62 18.32
C VAL A 703 22.00 -6.08 18.60
N ASN A 704 21.74 -4.85 18.13
CA ASN A 704 20.40 -4.28 18.03
C ASN A 704 20.11 -4.01 16.55
N ILE A 705 18.97 -4.50 16.06
CA ILE A 705 18.54 -4.36 14.68
C ILE A 705 17.08 -3.89 14.69
N PRO A 706 16.81 -2.57 14.62
CA PRO A 706 15.46 -2.01 14.66
C PRO A 706 14.78 -2.13 13.29
N HIS A 707 14.50 -3.38 12.88
CA HIS A 707 13.87 -3.70 11.61
C HIS A 707 12.54 -4.41 11.82
N TRP A 708 11.60 -4.11 10.92
CA TRP A 708 10.24 -4.64 10.95
C TRP A 708 10.20 -6.17 10.94
N GLN A 709 10.96 -6.82 10.05
CA GLN A 709 11.13 -8.28 10.02
C GLN A 709 11.67 -8.82 11.35
N MET A 710 12.74 -8.20 11.88
CA MET A 710 13.38 -8.69 13.10
C MET A 710 12.43 -8.66 14.29
N ALA A 711 11.61 -7.61 14.41
CA ALA A 711 10.61 -7.51 15.46
C ALA A 711 9.60 -8.66 15.40
N HIS A 712 9.08 -9.00 14.21
CA HIS A 712 8.20 -10.17 14.04
C HIS A 712 8.88 -11.47 14.44
N VAL A 713 10.11 -11.70 13.97
CA VAL A 713 10.87 -12.93 14.29
C VAL A 713 11.08 -13.06 15.80
N GLN A 714 11.44 -11.98 16.47
CA GLN A 714 11.64 -11.96 17.92
C GLN A 714 10.33 -12.21 18.68
N GLY A 715 9.21 -11.65 18.21
CA GLY A 715 7.87 -11.95 18.74
C GLY A 715 7.51 -13.43 18.63
N ARG A 716 7.75 -14.05 17.46
CA ARG A 716 7.51 -15.48 17.23
C ARG A 716 8.36 -16.35 18.16
N VAL A 717 9.66 -16.06 18.27
CA VAL A 717 10.58 -16.81 19.13
C VAL A 717 10.22 -16.68 20.61
N ALA A 718 9.83 -15.49 21.06
CA ALA A 718 9.39 -15.28 22.44
C ALA A 718 8.13 -16.11 22.75
N ALA A 719 7.13 -16.11 21.88
CA ALA A 719 5.91 -16.91 22.04
C ALA A 719 6.21 -18.41 22.13
N LEU A 720 7.01 -18.95 21.20
CA LEU A 720 7.42 -20.36 21.22
C LEU A 720 8.16 -20.70 22.53
N SER A 721 9.03 -19.81 22.99
CA SER A 721 9.80 -20.00 24.23
C SER A 721 8.92 -19.93 25.48
N MET A 722 7.90 -19.08 25.50
CA MET A 722 6.89 -19.04 26.57
C MET A 722 6.11 -20.35 26.70
N MET A 723 5.95 -21.08 25.59
CA MET A 723 5.28 -22.38 25.52
C MET A 723 6.23 -23.58 25.74
N GLY A 724 7.50 -23.33 26.07
CA GLY A 724 8.50 -24.39 26.24
C GLY A 724 9.02 -25.00 24.92
N LYS A 725 8.63 -24.45 23.77
CA LYS A 725 9.11 -24.85 22.43
C LYS A 725 10.32 -24.00 22.05
N ALA A 726 11.42 -24.12 22.81
CA ALA A 726 12.61 -23.27 22.62
C ALA A 726 13.08 -23.26 21.15
N SER A 727 13.25 -22.05 20.60
CA SER A 727 13.62 -21.83 19.20
C SER A 727 14.66 -20.73 19.10
N ASP A 728 15.63 -20.90 18.21
CA ASP A 728 16.68 -19.91 17.94
C ASP A 728 16.31 -19.05 16.72
N ILE A 729 16.77 -17.80 16.70
CA ILE A 729 16.65 -16.93 15.53
C ILE A 729 17.59 -17.43 14.41
N LYS A 730 17.00 -18.00 13.35
CA LYS A 730 17.70 -18.44 12.13
C LYS A 730 17.53 -17.51 10.93
N THR A 731 16.85 -16.37 11.12
CA THR A 731 16.58 -15.42 10.03
C THR A 731 17.85 -14.67 9.60
N VAL A 732 17.90 -14.29 8.33
CA VAL A 732 18.86 -13.30 7.84
C VAL A 732 18.18 -11.93 7.93
N PRO A 733 18.77 -10.94 8.62
CA PRO A 733 18.18 -9.61 8.68
C PRO A 733 17.97 -9.04 7.28
N TYR A 734 16.76 -8.58 7.02
CA TYR A 734 16.31 -8.08 5.73
C TYR A 734 15.48 -6.81 5.95
N PHE A 735 15.74 -5.77 5.17
CA PHE A 735 14.91 -4.57 5.17
C PHE A 735 14.86 -3.91 3.79
N TRP A 736 13.97 -2.95 3.67
CA TRP A 736 13.83 -2.13 2.48
C TRP A 736 13.61 -0.66 2.86
N THR A 737 13.91 0.22 1.90
CA THR A 737 13.48 1.61 1.94
C THR A 737 13.06 2.02 0.54
N ALA A 738 12.05 2.89 0.43
CA ALA A 738 11.50 3.34 -0.83
C ALA A 738 11.45 4.87 -0.88
N MET A 739 12.01 5.45 -1.93
CA MET A 739 12.15 6.90 -2.13
C MET A 739 12.01 7.18 -3.62
N PHE A 740 11.15 8.13 -4.01
CA PHE A 740 10.93 8.52 -5.42
C PHE A 740 10.61 7.34 -6.37
N GLY A 741 9.75 6.40 -5.91
CA GLY A 741 9.41 5.19 -6.67
C GLY A 741 10.55 4.18 -6.82
N LYS A 742 11.74 4.45 -6.27
CA LYS A 742 12.88 3.53 -6.28
C LYS A 742 13.02 2.86 -4.92
N SER A 743 13.38 1.57 -4.92
CA SER A 743 13.54 0.80 -3.70
C SER A 743 14.98 0.30 -3.53
N ILE A 744 15.50 0.44 -2.31
CA ILE A 744 16.70 -0.26 -1.88
C ILE A 744 16.26 -1.49 -1.10
N ARG A 745 16.79 -2.64 -1.50
CA ARG A 745 16.71 -3.90 -0.75
C ARG A 745 18.01 -4.09 0.00
N TYR A 746 17.96 -4.68 1.19
CA TYR A 746 19.15 -4.98 1.97
C TYR A 746 19.02 -6.32 2.71
N ALA A 747 20.08 -7.12 2.73
CA ALA A 747 20.18 -8.34 3.52
C ALA A 747 21.53 -8.47 4.23
N GLY A 748 21.54 -9.07 5.42
CA GLY A 748 22.72 -9.31 6.25
C GLY A 748 22.89 -8.30 7.39
N TYR A 749 24.09 -8.22 7.96
CA TYR A 749 24.39 -7.28 9.05
C TYR A 749 25.76 -6.63 8.82
N GLY A 750 25.73 -5.43 8.26
CA GLY A 750 26.89 -4.71 7.75
C GLY A 750 27.56 -3.79 8.76
N ASP A 751 27.02 -3.62 9.98
CA ASP A 751 27.63 -2.71 10.96
C ASP A 751 29.11 -3.08 11.20
N GLY A 752 29.98 -2.09 10.99
CA GLY A 752 31.43 -2.23 11.05
C GLY A 752 32.11 -2.74 9.79
N PHE A 753 31.45 -2.80 8.63
CA PHE A 753 32.08 -3.07 7.32
C PHE A 753 33.26 -2.11 7.08
N ASP A 754 34.26 -2.54 6.31
CA ASP A 754 35.44 -1.75 5.97
C ASP A 754 35.57 -1.41 4.48
N ASP A 755 34.91 -2.17 3.59
CA ASP A 755 34.85 -1.84 2.16
C ASP A 755 33.51 -2.17 1.52
N VAL A 756 33.23 -1.53 0.39
CA VAL A 756 32.02 -1.72 -0.43
C VAL A 756 32.41 -1.96 -1.89
N VAL A 757 32.14 -3.17 -2.36
CA VAL A 757 32.29 -3.58 -3.76
C VAL A 757 30.98 -3.30 -4.49
N ILE A 758 31.06 -2.56 -5.59
CA ILE A 758 29.90 -2.12 -6.37
C ILE A 758 29.91 -2.85 -7.71
N GLN A 759 28.81 -3.52 -8.03
CA GLN A 759 28.53 -4.06 -9.35
C GLN A 759 27.37 -3.28 -9.99
N GLY A 760 27.46 -3.02 -11.28
CA GLY A 760 26.50 -2.17 -12.01
C GLY A 760 26.87 -0.69 -11.96
N ASP A 761 25.87 0.18 -12.09
CA ASP A 761 26.06 1.62 -12.27
C ASP A 761 25.31 2.42 -11.19
N LEU A 762 26.06 3.25 -10.46
CA LEU A 762 25.54 4.12 -9.40
C LEU A 762 24.84 5.36 -9.94
N ASP A 763 25.26 5.90 -11.08
CA ASP A 763 24.65 7.08 -11.70
C ASP A 763 23.31 6.68 -12.36
N GLU A 764 23.20 5.47 -12.93
CA GLU A 764 21.92 4.92 -13.40
C GLU A 764 21.01 4.37 -12.29
N LEU A 765 21.52 4.31 -11.04
CA LEU A 765 20.83 3.71 -9.90
C LEU A 765 20.39 2.27 -10.15
N LYS A 766 21.24 1.50 -10.84
CA LYS A 766 21.07 0.09 -11.15
C LYS A 766 22.32 -0.67 -10.72
N PHE A 767 22.35 -1.03 -9.44
CA PHE A 767 23.56 -1.56 -8.82
C PHE A 767 23.28 -2.59 -7.73
N VAL A 768 24.33 -3.36 -7.41
CA VAL A 768 24.46 -4.20 -6.24
C VAL A 768 25.68 -3.72 -5.46
N ALA A 769 25.52 -3.52 -4.16
CA ALA A 769 26.57 -3.11 -3.24
C ALA A 769 26.81 -4.22 -2.23
N PHE A 770 27.97 -4.87 -2.30
CA PHE A 770 28.41 -5.88 -1.35
C PHE A 770 29.27 -5.23 -0.28
N TYR A 771 28.83 -5.31 0.98
CA TYR A 771 29.53 -4.78 2.13
C TYR A 771 30.42 -5.86 2.71
N THR A 772 31.70 -5.55 2.87
CA THR A 772 32.70 -6.52 3.28
C THR A 772 33.32 -6.16 4.62
N LYS A 773 33.70 -7.20 5.37
CA LYS A 773 34.55 -7.09 6.54
C LYS A 773 35.77 -7.96 6.28
N SER A 774 36.90 -7.32 5.97
CA SER A 774 38.07 -8.02 5.44
C SER A 774 37.68 -8.81 4.18
N GLU A 775 37.89 -10.14 4.16
CA GLU A 775 37.61 -10.97 2.98
C GLU A 775 36.17 -11.50 2.90
N GLU A 776 35.30 -11.21 3.88
CA GLU A 776 33.95 -11.76 3.95
C GLU A 776 32.89 -10.71 3.58
N VAL A 777 31.92 -11.08 2.74
CA VAL A 777 30.71 -10.28 2.52
C VAL A 777 29.78 -10.47 3.72
N VAL A 778 29.51 -9.38 4.43
CA VAL A 778 28.67 -9.38 5.65
C VAL A 778 27.26 -8.85 5.41
N ALA A 779 27.06 -8.15 4.30
CA ALA A 779 25.75 -7.67 3.86
C ALA A 779 25.75 -7.34 2.36
N VAL A 780 24.55 -7.20 1.80
CA VAL A 780 24.33 -6.74 0.43
C VAL A 780 23.17 -5.75 0.39
N ALA A 781 23.28 -4.76 -0.48
CA ALA A 781 22.16 -3.90 -0.88
C ALA A 781 22.03 -3.87 -2.40
N SER A 782 20.82 -3.62 -2.91
CA SER A 782 20.63 -3.37 -4.34
C SER A 782 19.56 -2.33 -4.59
N MET A 783 19.66 -1.65 -5.73
CA MET A 783 18.60 -0.84 -6.31
C MET A 783 18.41 -1.26 -7.78
N ASN A 784 17.15 -1.50 -8.18
CA ASN A 784 16.78 -1.94 -9.53
C ASN A 784 17.54 -3.19 -10.04
N TYR A 785 17.86 -4.11 -9.13
CA TYR A 785 18.60 -5.34 -9.42
C TYR A 785 17.97 -6.57 -8.72
N ASP A 786 16.65 -6.58 -8.58
CA ASP A 786 15.94 -7.70 -7.97
C ASP A 786 16.06 -8.98 -8.85
N PRO A 787 16.17 -10.19 -8.27
CA PRO A 787 16.04 -10.52 -6.85
C PRO A 787 17.39 -10.80 -6.15
N ILE A 788 18.50 -10.15 -6.53
CA ILE A 788 19.86 -10.51 -6.06
C ILE A 788 20.00 -10.54 -4.53
N VAL A 789 19.40 -9.58 -3.82
CA VAL A 789 19.48 -9.48 -2.37
C VAL A 789 18.76 -10.67 -1.70
N SER A 790 17.65 -11.14 -2.28
CA SER A 790 16.98 -12.35 -1.83
C SER A 790 17.81 -13.61 -2.09
N ARG A 791 18.55 -13.68 -3.21
CA ARG A 791 19.45 -14.80 -3.49
C ARG A 791 20.59 -14.86 -2.48
N VAL A 792 21.25 -13.73 -2.22
CA VAL A 792 22.33 -13.63 -1.22
C VAL A 792 21.81 -13.95 0.18
N ALA A 793 20.57 -13.55 0.52
CA ALA A 793 19.96 -13.90 1.80
C ALA A 793 19.77 -15.43 1.95
N GLU A 794 19.42 -16.16 0.89
CA GLU A 794 19.38 -17.63 0.93
C GLU A 794 20.77 -18.24 1.11
N VAL A 795 21.81 -17.67 0.48
CA VAL A 795 23.20 -18.10 0.69
C VAL A 795 23.62 -17.91 2.15
N PHE A 796 23.41 -16.72 2.72
CA PHE A 796 23.66 -16.45 4.15
C PHE A 796 22.87 -17.39 5.06
N GLY A 797 21.58 -17.61 4.76
CA GLY A 797 20.72 -18.53 5.52
C GLY A 797 21.17 -19.99 5.45
N SER A 798 21.91 -20.37 4.41
CA SER A 798 22.51 -21.71 4.27
C SER A 798 23.79 -21.91 5.08
N GLY A 799 24.34 -20.84 5.69
CA GLY A 799 25.61 -20.87 6.40
C GLY A 799 26.85 -20.80 5.50
N LYS A 800 26.66 -20.61 4.18
CA LYS A 800 27.76 -20.40 3.24
C LYS A 800 28.26 -18.95 3.32
N THR A 801 29.57 -18.77 3.29
CA THR A 801 30.23 -17.46 3.24
C THR A 801 30.51 -17.06 1.79
N ILE A 802 30.24 -15.81 1.44
CA ILE A 802 30.64 -15.22 0.16
C ILE A 802 31.93 -14.43 0.40
N ARG A 803 32.97 -14.66 -0.41
CA ARG A 803 34.23 -13.91 -0.26
C ARG A 803 34.23 -12.66 -1.11
N LYS A 804 34.98 -11.65 -0.68
CA LYS A 804 35.15 -10.38 -1.39
C LYS A 804 35.61 -10.59 -2.84
N ARG A 805 36.65 -11.39 -3.05
CA ARG A 805 37.18 -11.75 -4.39
C ARG A 805 36.15 -12.39 -5.34
N ASP A 806 35.05 -12.95 -4.81
CA ASP A 806 34.03 -13.61 -5.62
C ASP A 806 32.99 -12.60 -6.15
N VAL A 807 33.01 -11.36 -5.63
CA VAL A 807 32.07 -10.27 -6.00
C VAL A 807 32.77 -9.01 -6.53
N GLU A 808 34.10 -8.98 -6.54
CA GLU A 808 34.92 -8.03 -7.31
C GLU A 808 34.88 -8.38 -8.80
#